data_AF-A0A318DKC5-F1
#
_entry.id   AF-A0A318DKC5-F1
#
_cell.length_a   1.000
_cell.length_b   1.000
_cell.length_c   1.000
_cell.angle_alpha   90.00
_cell.angle_beta   90.00
_cell.angle_gamma   90.00
#
_symmetry.space_group_name_H-M   'P 1'
#
loop_
_entity.id
_entity.type
_entity.pdbx_description
1 polymer ?
#
loop_
_entity_poly.entity_id
_entity_poly.type
_entity_poly.pdbx_seq_one_letter_code
_entity_poly.pdbx_strand_id
1 'polypeptide(L)'
;MAQSAPDTSPAPEPANGSYYLAASINGLDKQLIVRLDRIDGAFYIGADELRELGVLTAGLSFDDNQRIALSAIPDLRYTYHADSQRIDFSLPADRLQAEMIGYRNPPPPTPTSGTGLELNYAANLQGTRVSYTQRNQAQRLLAPALGAGYYGSAPPLSESEAAAAYDALNRTLDVGTQLTFFSPLGQVSNAGYTTVESGQVRYLRQDTYWSYASTDSLLTYTAGDQVSSSLSWSRSVRLGGFSVAHNFSVRPDLVTFPVPALGGSAVVPTTVDLYINGLRQFSGEANGGPFLVSTPPALTGAGQASLVYRDELGRELRINESLYVDSRLLARGLSEWSFEAGYPRLHYGARSFDYASRPAANGTWRYGANDQFTLEGHLELSSGLHNVGAGGLFSLGRFGVLNGSVTFNRGNTSGEQASAGYQYVSPRFSIDLQGIRTYGDYRDLGSMSGVNVPRRQLHASVSVAITPRQNLSLTYARQDASILGGSRILSLGYNATVGSRVNVFANAFRDRDQPHSGGIYAGLIINLDHRISASVSASHYGSASTLSTSANQPIDYDKGGFGWNVLGEGGNGGYRHALGRLDYQSDIGNLSAQVEHSSFANSSFTTSSLYATGSLVWMDGAVLASRPISDAFAVVSTDGVPGVPVLRENRVVGTTNSGGHLLIPDLLSYNNNHISIDTLDLPADAEVKTDQLEVAPRTRSGVLARFPISRYQGAVVVLTDEQGQALPVGTLVDVKDETAPLPVGYDGKVFIPHLQPGGNEISARVGDVMCSAQIAFRPSDAMHTIGPFPCRRNATP
;
A
#
# COMPACT_ATOMS: atom_id res chain seq x y z
N MET A 1 73.63 -37.72 24.89
CA MET A 1 72.44 -38.60 24.78
C MET A 1 71.91 -38.43 23.37
N ALA A 2 71.78 -39.53 22.62
CA ALA A 2 71.24 -39.51 21.26
C ALA A 2 69.77 -39.09 21.31
N GLN A 3 69.40 -38.03 20.57
CA GLN A 3 68.01 -37.71 20.28
C GLN A 3 67.63 -38.43 18.98
N SER A 4 66.79 -39.44 19.15
CA SER A 4 66.12 -40.20 18.10
C SER A 4 65.28 -39.29 17.22
N ALA A 5 65.36 -39.52 15.91
CA ALA A 5 64.52 -38.89 14.90
C ALA A 5 63.02 -39.13 15.18
N PRO A 6 62.13 -38.19 14.82
CA PRO A 6 60.70 -38.38 14.94
C PRO A 6 60.25 -39.49 13.97
N ASP A 7 59.57 -40.46 14.55
CA ASP A 7 58.92 -41.60 13.91
C ASP A 7 57.82 -41.10 12.95
N THR A 8 58.10 -41.11 11.64
CA THR A 8 57.11 -40.89 10.59
C THR A 8 56.35 -42.19 10.35
N SER A 9 55.61 -42.66 11.36
CA SER A 9 54.59 -43.67 11.16
C SER A 9 53.37 -42.99 10.51
N PRO A 10 52.85 -43.49 9.37
CA PRO A 10 51.66 -42.92 8.76
C PRO A 10 50.50 -42.98 9.74
N ALA A 11 49.71 -41.90 9.83
CA ALA A 11 48.50 -41.89 10.65
C ALA A 11 47.63 -43.11 10.28
N PRO A 12 47.06 -43.83 11.26
CA PRO A 12 46.24 -45.01 10.98
C PRO A 12 45.10 -44.63 10.04
N GLU A 13 44.88 -45.44 9.00
CA GLU A 13 43.75 -45.20 8.09
C GLU A 13 42.43 -45.23 8.88
N PRO A 14 41.50 -44.27 8.64
CA PRO A 14 40.24 -44.20 9.36
C PRO A 14 39.44 -45.52 9.26
N ALA A 15 38.88 -46.03 10.36
CA ALA A 15 38.05 -47.25 10.31
C ALA A 15 36.76 -47.04 9.49
N ASN A 16 36.15 -48.11 8.98
CA ASN A 16 34.79 -48.02 8.43
C ASN A 16 33.79 -47.66 9.55
N GLY A 17 32.82 -46.79 9.26
CA GLY A 17 31.87 -46.28 10.25
C GLY A 17 31.33 -44.90 9.91
N SER A 18 30.46 -44.37 10.78
CA SER A 18 29.91 -43.01 10.63
C SER A 18 30.78 -41.99 11.37
N TYR A 19 31.07 -40.89 10.69
CA TYR A 19 31.87 -39.77 11.16
C TYR A 19 31.00 -38.52 11.19
N TYR A 20 31.08 -37.76 12.28
CA TYR A 20 30.45 -36.45 12.42
C TYR A 20 31.56 -35.42 12.45
N LEU A 21 31.73 -34.70 11.34
CA LEU A 21 32.89 -33.85 11.11
C LEU A 21 32.46 -32.41 10.90
N ALA A 22 33.24 -31.48 11.46
CA ALA A 22 33.15 -30.09 11.05
C ALA A 22 33.49 -29.99 9.56
N ALA A 23 32.71 -29.24 8.79
CA ALA A 23 32.92 -29.12 7.35
C ALA A 23 33.22 -27.70 6.90
N SER A 24 34.18 -27.59 5.99
CA SER A 24 34.44 -26.35 5.25
C SER A 24 34.34 -26.59 3.75
N ILE A 25 33.98 -25.55 3.00
CA ILE A 25 33.96 -25.57 1.54
C ILE A 25 34.80 -24.42 1.02
N ASN A 26 35.77 -24.72 0.16
CA ASN A 26 36.68 -23.73 -0.44
C ASN A 26 37.37 -22.84 0.61
N GLY A 27 37.72 -23.42 1.77
CA GLY A 27 38.37 -22.72 2.87
C GLY A 27 37.43 -21.95 3.81
N LEU A 28 36.11 -21.97 3.53
CA LEU A 28 35.10 -21.31 4.35
C LEU A 28 34.45 -22.29 5.29
N ASP A 29 34.63 -22.05 6.59
CA ASP A 29 33.98 -22.81 7.64
C ASP A 29 32.47 -22.56 7.60
N LYS A 30 31.68 -23.63 7.40
CA LYS A 30 30.22 -23.52 7.37
C LYS A 30 29.60 -23.52 8.76
N GLN A 31 30.39 -23.74 9.81
CA GLN A 31 29.91 -23.97 11.18
C GLN A 31 28.86 -25.10 11.26
N LEU A 32 28.95 -26.05 10.33
CA LEU A 32 28.07 -27.21 10.23
C LEU A 32 28.87 -28.48 10.57
N ILE A 33 28.21 -29.40 11.26
CA ILE A 33 28.70 -30.75 11.47
C ILE A 33 27.95 -31.67 10.50
N VAL A 34 28.69 -32.30 9.59
CA VAL A 34 28.11 -33.20 8.61
C VAL A 34 28.40 -34.65 8.95
N ARG A 35 27.44 -35.52 8.62
CA ARG A 35 27.61 -36.96 8.74
C ARG A 35 28.20 -37.53 7.46
N LEU A 36 29.29 -38.27 7.59
CA LEU A 36 29.91 -39.04 6.51
C LEU A 36 30.01 -40.51 6.90
N ASP A 37 29.64 -41.42 6.02
CA ASP A 37 29.83 -42.85 6.23
C ASP A 37 31.07 -43.32 5.45
N ARG A 38 32.04 -43.91 6.12
CA ARG A 38 33.18 -44.57 5.45
C ARG A 38 32.86 -46.05 5.23
N ILE A 39 32.77 -46.45 3.96
CA ILE A 39 32.45 -47.82 3.52
C ILE A 39 33.52 -48.23 2.51
N ASP A 40 34.19 -49.35 2.76
CA ASP A 40 35.23 -49.92 1.90
C ASP A 40 36.30 -48.90 1.46
N GLY A 41 36.72 -48.04 2.41
CA GLY A 41 37.75 -47.03 2.20
C GLY A 41 37.27 -45.71 1.57
N ALA A 42 36.04 -45.65 1.05
CA ALA A 42 35.44 -44.46 0.45
C ALA A 42 34.49 -43.74 1.42
N PHE A 43 34.47 -42.41 1.38
CA PHE A 43 33.50 -41.61 2.13
C PHE A 43 32.23 -41.38 1.31
N TYR A 44 31.10 -41.53 1.97
CA TYR A 44 29.76 -41.26 1.46
C TYR A 44 29.13 -40.14 2.27
N ILE A 45 28.39 -39.26 1.59
CA ILE A 45 27.63 -38.16 2.20
C ILE A 45 26.18 -38.22 1.75
N GLY A 46 25.25 -37.86 2.63
CA GLY A 46 23.83 -37.81 2.31
C GLY A 46 23.44 -36.59 1.47
N ALA A 47 22.32 -36.71 0.77
CA ALA A 47 21.78 -35.63 -0.06
C ALA A 47 21.33 -34.40 0.75
N ASP A 48 20.89 -34.61 2.00
CA ASP A 48 20.49 -33.53 2.91
C ASP A 48 21.71 -32.77 3.41
N GLU A 49 22.76 -33.48 3.86
CA GLU A 49 24.02 -32.87 4.29
C GLU A 49 24.68 -32.07 3.15
N LEU A 50 24.65 -32.56 1.91
CA LEU A 50 25.12 -31.79 0.74
C LEU A 50 24.31 -30.50 0.53
N ARG A 51 22.99 -30.54 0.73
CA ARG A 51 22.13 -29.35 0.60
C ARG A 51 22.39 -28.34 1.72
N GLU A 52 22.58 -28.81 2.95
CA GLU A 52 22.93 -27.94 4.10
C GLU A 52 24.31 -27.28 3.91
N LEU A 53 25.26 -28.02 3.34
CA LEU A 53 26.56 -27.48 2.94
C LEU A 53 26.48 -26.46 1.78
N GLY A 54 25.33 -26.34 1.12
CA GLY A 54 25.13 -25.46 -0.03
C GLY A 54 25.71 -26.03 -1.32
N VAL A 55 25.72 -27.35 -1.50
CA VAL A 55 26.14 -28.03 -2.74
C VAL A 55 24.91 -28.42 -3.57
N LEU A 56 24.93 -28.11 -4.86
CA LEU A 56 23.84 -28.46 -5.77
C LEU A 56 23.78 -29.98 -5.98
N THR A 57 22.65 -30.59 -5.61
CA THR A 57 22.41 -32.04 -5.76
C THR A 57 21.82 -32.42 -7.11
N ALA A 58 21.38 -31.43 -7.91
CA ALA A 58 20.87 -31.67 -9.26
C ALA A 58 21.93 -32.36 -10.14
N GLY A 59 21.52 -33.42 -10.83
CA GLY A 59 22.40 -34.21 -11.72
C GLY A 59 23.30 -35.23 -11.00
N LEU A 60 23.23 -35.35 -9.67
CA LEU A 60 23.91 -36.41 -8.92
C LEU A 60 23.04 -37.66 -8.81
N SER A 61 23.67 -38.84 -8.86
CA SER A 61 23.02 -40.13 -8.64
C SER A 61 23.30 -40.61 -7.21
N PHE A 62 22.23 -40.78 -6.43
CA PHE A 62 22.29 -41.25 -5.04
C PHE A 62 21.95 -42.74 -4.95
N ASP A 63 22.48 -43.43 -3.94
CA ASP A 63 22.12 -44.81 -3.60
C ASP A 63 20.72 -44.91 -2.97
N ASP A 64 20.26 -46.13 -2.69
CA ASP A 64 18.95 -46.40 -2.07
C ASP A 64 18.77 -45.71 -0.70
N ASN A 65 19.89 -45.37 -0.03
CA ASN A 65 19.92 -44.66 1.25
C ASN A 65 20.12 -43.15 1.08
N GLN A 66 19.94 -42.59 -0.12
CA GLN A 66 20.14 -41.18 -0.45
C GLN A 66 21.56 -40.66 -0.20
N ARG A 67 22.58 -41.53 -0.34
CA ARG A 67 24.00 -41.18 -0.20
C ARG A 67 24.72 -41.24 -1.53
N ILE A 68 25.81 -40.48 -1.64
CA ILE A 68 26.72 -40.50 -2.78
C ILE A 68 28.16 -40.61 -2.30
N ALA A 69 28.98 -41.39 -3.01
CA ALA A 69 30.42 -41.43 -2.75
C ALA A 69 31.02 -40.07 -3.10
N LEU A 70 31.88 -39.50 -2.24
CA LEU A 70 32.53 -38.21 -2.52
C LEU A 70 33.28 -38.22 -3.86
N SER A 71 33.90 -39.35 -4.22
CA SER A 71 34.60 -39.54 -5.49
C SER A 71 33.69 -39.51 -6.73
N ALA A 72 32.38 -39.72 -6.57
CA ALA A 72 31.39 -39.67 -7.64
C ALA A 72 30.84 -38.25 -7.87
N ILE A 73 31.19 -37.28 -7.01
CA ILE A 73 30.82 -35.88 -7.19
C ILE A 73 31.84 -35.25 -8.15
N PRO A 74 31.41 -34.73 -9.33
CA PRO A 74 32.32 -34.15 -10.31
C PRO A 74 33.13 -32.99 -9.71
N ASP A 75 34.43 -32.99 -10.00
CA ASP A 75 35.40 -31.95 -9.60
C ASP A 75 35.52 -31.69 -8.09
N LEU A 76 34.94 -32.56 -7.24
CA LEU A 76 35.11 -32.51 -5.80
C LEU A 76 36.51 -33.00 -5.41
N ARG A 77 37.21 -32.19 -4.62
CA ARG A 77 38.38 -32.61 -3.85
C ARG A 77 38.06 -32.49 -2.37
N TYR A 78 38.65 -33.35 -1.55
CA TYR A 78 38.49 -33.23 -0.10
C TYR A 78 39.76 -33.60 0.64
N THR A 79 39.97 -32.98 1.79
CA THR A 79 41.03 -33.31 2.75
C THR A 79 40.38 -33.63 4.08
N TYR A 80 40.65 -34.82 4.63
CA TYR A 80 40.17 -35.22 5.95
C TYR A 80 41.27 -34.99 6.99
N HIS A 81 40.93 -34.24 8.04
CA HIS A 81 41.79 -33.93 9.17
C HIS A 81 41.32 -34.69 10.40
N ALA A 82 41.95 -35.83 10.67
CA ALA A 82 41.54 -36.73 11.75
C ALA A 82 41.75 -36.14 13.16
N ASP A 83 42.80 -35.34 13.33
CA ASP A 83 43.20 -34.68 14.56
C ASP A 83 42.21 -33.59 15.00
N SER A 84 41.60 -32.90 14.04
CA SER A 84 40.64 -31.81 14.27
C SER A 84 39.19 -32.20 13.97
N GLN A 85 38.93 -33.47 13.64
CA GLN A 85 37.62 -33.97 13.24
C GLN A 85 36.94 -33.10 12.17
N ARG A 86 37.71 -32.72 11.16
CA ARG A 86 37.29 -31.78 10.11
C ARG A 86 37.46 -32.39 8.73
N ILE A 87 36.58 -32.00 7.80
CA ILE A 87 36.72 -32.28 6.38
C ILE A 87 36.62 -30.98 5.59
N ASP A 88 37.60 -30.77 4.72
CA ASP A 88 37.67 -29.59 3.87
C ASP A 88 37.35 -30.01 2.44
N PHE A 89 36.23 -29.53 1.92
CA PHE A 89 35.82 -29.75 0.53
C PHE A 89 36.33 -28.62 -0.36
N SER A 90 36.69 -28.95 -1.59
CA SER A 90 36.95 -27.99 -2.66
C SER A 90 36.12 -28.34 -3.89
N LEU A 91 35.30 -27.39 -4.31
CA LEU A 91 34.31 -27.54 -5.38
C LEU A 91 34.34 -26.31 -6.29
N PRO A 92 34.10 -26.47 -7.60
CA PRO A 92 33.90 -25.33 -8.48
C PRO A 92 32.59 -24.59 -8.13
N ALA A 93 32.55 -23.28 -8.42
CA ALA A 93 31.46 -22.40 -7.99
C ALA A 93 30.10 -22.77 -8.61
N ASP A 94 30.07 -23.40 -9.78
CA ASP A 94 28.86 -23.89 -10.46
C ASP A 94 28.23 -25.12 -9.79
N ARG A 95 28.94 -25.76 -8.85
CA ARG A 95 28.43 -26.84 -7.99
C ARG A 95 27.94 -26.33 -6.63
N LEU A 96 28.08 -25.03 -6.36
CA LEU A 96 27.62 -24.40 -5.12
C LEU A 96 26.30 -23.67 -5.35
N GLN A 97 25.42 -23.76 -4.35
CA GLN A 97 24.21 -22.97 -4.29
C GLN A 97 24.60 -21.53 -3.93
N ALA A 98 24.10 -20.57 -4.71
CA ALA A 98 24.39 -19.17 -4.46
C ALA A 98 23.82 -18.73 -3.10
N GLU A 99 24.66 -18.07 -2.30
CA GLU A 99 24.22 -17.43 -1.07
C GLU A 99 23.29 -16.26 -1.39
N MET A 100 22.07 -16.29 -0.87
CA MET A 100 21.14 -15.18 -0.99
C MET A 100 21.49 -14.13 0.08
N ILE A 101 22.18 -13.08 -0.34
CA ILE A 101 22.47 -11.91 0.49
C ILE A 101 21.43 -10.82 0.21
N GLY A 102 20.92 -10.15 1.23
CA GLY A 102 19.82 -9.22 1.04
C GLY A 102 18.79 -9.26 2.15
N TYR A 103 17.77 -8.43 1.99
CA TYR A 103 16.60 -8.46 2.85
C TYR A 103 15.84 -9.78 2.64
N ARG A 104 15.88 -10.68 3.63
CA ARG A 104 14.89 -11.76 3.69
C ARG A 104 13.58 -11.12 4.08
N ASN A 105 12.57 -11.23 3.20
CA ASN A 105 11.24 -10.76 3.56
C ASN A 105 10.83 -11.47 4.87
N PRO A 106 10.42 -10.73 5.90
CA PRO A 106 9.81 -11.33 7.06
C PRO A 106 8.59 -12.15 6.62
N PRO A 107 8.19 -13.16 7.40
CA PRO A 107 6.95 -13.87 7.11
C PRO A 107 5.82 -12.85 6.96
N PRO A 108 4.96 -13.01 5.94
CA PRO A 108 3.89 -12.06 5.69
C PRO A 108 2.97 -12.00 6.92
N PRO A 109 2.53 -10.80 7.32
CA PRO A 109 1.69 -10.69 8.50
C PRO A 109 0.32 -11.31 8.23
N THR A 110 -0.32 -11.82 9.28
CA THR A 110 -1.66 -12.40 9.17
C THR A 110 -2.68 -11.27 9.14
N PRO A 111 -3.42 -11.05 8.03
CA PRO A 111 -4.33 -9.93 7.94
C PRO A 111 -5.59 -10.17 8.77
N THR A 112 -5.93 -9.19 9.59
CA THR A 112 -7.09 -9.22 10.48
C THR A 112 -8.11 -8.16 10.09
N SER A 113 -9.35 -8.37 10.51
CA SER A 113 -10.41 -7.38 10.46
C SER A 113 -11.20 -7.51 11.75
N GLY A 114 -11.47 -6.40 12.40
CA GLY A 114 -12.51 -6.32 13.41
C GLY A 114 -13.90 -6.39 12.78
N THR A 115 -14.92 -6.11 13.58
CA THR A 115 -16.30 -5.94 13.11
C THR A 115 -16.79 -4.54 13.46
N GLY A 116 -17.36 -3.83 12.49
CA GLY A 116 -17.83 -2.48 12.70
C GLY A 116 -18.50 -1.87 11.48
N LEU A 117 -18.85 -0.59 11.60
CA LEU A 117 -19.42 0.24 10.55
C LEU A 117 -18.53 1.45 10.30
N GLU A 118 -18.38 1.84 9.04
CA GLU A 118 -17.64 3.00 8.60
C GLU A 118 -18.52 3.79 7.63
N LEU A 119 -18.69 5.10 7.87
CA LEU A 119 -19.45 6.02 7.03
C LEU A 119 -18.54 7.16 6.61
N ASN A 120 -18.01 7.07 5.39
CA ASN A 120 -17.43 8.22 4.73
C ASN A 120 -18.53 9.13 4.18
N TYR A 121 -18.38 10.44 4.37
CA TYR A 121 -19.29 11.44 3.85
C TYR A 121 -18.55 12.59 3.16
N ALA A 122 -19.18 13.13 2.12
CA ALA A 122 -18.76 14.33 1.43
C ALA A 122 -19.98 15.20 1.13
N ALA A 123 -20.05 16.38 1.73
CA ALA A 123 -21.15 17.33 1.57
C ALA A 123 -20.67 18.58 0.83
N ASN A 124 -21.38 18.98 -0.22
CA ASN A 124 -21.15 20.21 -0.96
C ASN A 124 -22.43 21.06 -0.92
N LEU A 125 -22.37 22.20 -0.27
CA LEU A 125 -23.39 23.23 -0.35
C LEU A 125 -22.91 24.33 -1.28
N GLN A 126 -23.60 24.57 -2.37
CA GLN A 126 -23.23 25.61 -3.33
C GLN A 126 -24.41 26.52 -3.68
N GLY A 127 -24.10 27.79 -3.94
CA GLY A 127 -25.03 28.79 -4.42
C GLY A 127 -24.41 29.63 -5.53
N THR A 128 -25.13 29.79 -6.64
CA THR A 128 -24.67 30.58 -7.79
C THR A 128 -25.55 31.80 -8.03
N ARG A 129 -24.95 33.00 -8.00
CA ARG A 129 -25.59 34.28 -8.34
C ARG A 129 -25.20 34.72 -9.74
N VAL A 130 -26.17 35.16 -10.54
CA VAL A 130 -25.99 35.62 -11.93
C VAL A 130 -26.32 37.11 -12.05
N SER A 131 -25.60 37.82 -12.93
CA SER A 131 -25.72 39.27 -13.14
C SER A 131 -27.04 39.74 -13.78
N TYR A 132 -27.32 41.04 -13.63
CA TYR A 132 -28.57 41.73 -14.00
C TYR A 132 -28.98 41.61 -15.48
N THR A 133 -28.03 41.65 -16.41
CA THR A 133 -28.25 41.56 -17.85
C THR A 133 -28.79 40.20 -18.29
N GLN A 134 -28.36 39.12 -17.63
CA GLN A 134 -28.92 37.78 -17.84
C GLN A 134 -30.25 37.57 -17.09
N ARG A 135 -30.47 38.21 -15.93
CA ARG A 135 -31.80 38.20 -15.27
C ARG A 135 -32.90 38.69 -16.22
N ASN A 136 -32.62 39.73 -17.01
CA ASN A 136 -33.54 40.25 -18.02
C ASN A 136 -33.73 39.31 -19.24
N GLN A 137 -32.72 38.51 -19.61
CA GLN A 137 -32.86 37.49 -20.67
C GLN A 137 -33.55 36.21 -20.17
N ALA A 138 -33.26 35.75 -18.95
CA ALA A 138 -33.91 34.61 -18.31
C ALA A 138 -35.39 34.89 -18.03
N GLN A 139 -35.74 36.12 -17.62
CA GLN A 139 -37.13 36.60 -17.55
C GLN A 139 -37.86 36.46 -18.89
N ARG A 140 -37.19 36.74 -20.02
CA ARG A 140 -37.78 36.57 -21.37
C ARG A 140 -37.95 35.10 -21.76
N LEU A 141 -37.07 34.21 -21.30
CA LEU A 141 -37.09 32.77 -21.62
C LEU A 141 -38.03 31.96 -20.72
N LEU A 142 -38.24 32.38 -19.46
CA LEU A 142 -39.14 31.72 -18.49
C LEU A 142 -40.58 32.25 -18.51
N ALA A 143 -40.82 33.42 -19.13
CA ALA A 143 -42.17 33.98 -19.29
C ALA A 143 -43.21 32.99 -19.89
N PRO A 144 -42.87 32.12 -20.87
CA PRO A 144 -43.82 31.12 -21.37
C PRO A 144 -44.11 30.00 -20.36
N ALA A 145 -43.13 29.63 -19.52
CA ALA A 145 -43.24 28.55 -18.54
C ALA A 145 -44.02 28.97 -17.27
N LEU A 146 -44.17 30.28 -17.04
CA LEU A 146 -44.95 30.87 -15.94
C LEU A 146 -46.38 31.26 -16.36
N GLY A 147 -46.86 30.78 -17.51
CA GLY A 147 -48.25 30.94 -17.93
C GLY A 147 -48.56 32.19 -18.77
N ALA A 148 -47.57 32.85 -19.38
CA ALA A 148 -47.83 33.86 -20.42
C ALA A 148 -48.10 33.21 -21.79
N GLY A 149 -49.10 32.31 -21.83
CA GLY A 149 -49.75 31.86 -23.05
C GLY A 149 -51.13 32.50 -23.13
N TYR A 150 -51.22 33.70 -23.70
CA TYR A 150 -52.43 34.46 -24.11
C TYR A 150 -53.61 34.67 -23.13
N TYR A 151 -53.86 33.85 -22.10
CA TYR A 151 -54.95 34.00 -21.14
C TYR A 151 -54.62 33.30 -19.80
N GLY A 152 -54.02 34.00 -18.85
CA GLY A 152 -53.76 33.47 -17.51
C GLY A 152 -53.32 34.54 -16.52
N SER A 153 -54.12 34.77 -15.48
CA SER A 153 -53.94 35.81 -14.47
C SER A 153 -53.03 35.34 -13.32
N ALA A 154 -51.76 35.07 -13.62
CA ALA A 154 -50.72 35.11 -12.59
C ALA A 154 -50.11 36.52 -12.60
N PRO A 155 -50.07 37.26 -11.47
CA PRO A 155 -49.42 38.56 -11.45
C PRO A 155 -47.94 38.36 -11.82
N PRO A 156 -47.34 39.24 -12.65
CA PRO A 156 -45.92 39.21 -12.90
C PRO A 156 -45.21 39.32 -11.54
N LEU A 157 -44.35 38.34 -11.22
CA LEU A 157 -43.48 38.44 -10.04
C LEU A 157 -42.77 39.79 -10.10
N SER A 158 -42.76 40.52 -8.99
CA SER A 158 -41.92 41.71 -8.88
C SER A 158 -40.46 41.33 -9.13
N GLU A 159 -39.64 42.31 -9.51
CA GLU A 159 -38.20 42.12 -9.77
C GLU A 159 -37.50 41.43 -8.58
N SER A 160 -37.91 41.74 -7.35
CA SER A 160 -37.45 41.10 -6.12
C SER A 160 -37.93 39.65 -5.96
N GLU A 161 -39.15 39.32 -6.36
CA GLU A 161 -39.72 37.98 -6.22
C GLU A 161 -39.17 37.02 -7.29
N ALA A 162 -38.97 37.49 -8.52
CA ALA A 162 -38.32 36.71 -9.57
C ALA A 162 -36.83 36.46 -9.27
N ALA A 163 -36.13 37.47 -8.72
CA ALA A 163 -34.76 37.32 -8.26
C ALA A 163 -34.66 36.37 -7.06
N ALA A 164 -35.60 36.45 -6.11
CA ALA A 164 -35.67 35.53 -4.98
C ALA A 164 -35.98 34.08 -5.42
N ALA A 165 -36.86 33.89 -6.40
CA ALA A 165 -37.16 32.57 -6.95
C ALA A 165 -35.97 31.96 -7.70
N TYR A 166 -35.26 32.75 -8.52
CA TYR A 166 -34.06 32.30 -9.23
C TYR A 166 -32.89 32.01 -8.26
N ASP A 167 -32.67 32.87 -7.27
CA ASP A 167 -31.65 32.65 -6.22
C ASP A 167 -32.00 31.47 -5.29
N ALA A 168 -33.29 31.12 -5.15
CA ALA A 168 -33.75 29.93 -4.41
C ALA A 168 -33.55 28.62 -5.20
N LEU A 169 -33.69 28.66 -6.53
CA LEU A 169 -33.45 27.51 -7.42
C LEU A 169 -31.95 27.19 -7.58
N ASN A 170 -31.06 28.18 -7.42
CA ASN A 170 -29.60 28.01 -7.60
C ASN A 170 -28.84 27.54 -6.35
N ARG A 171 -29.54 27.09 -5.30
CA ARG A 171 -28.92 26.49 -4.12
C ARG A 171 -29.04 24.98 -4.21
N THR A 172 -27.90 24.30 -4.20
CA THR A 172 -27.82 22.84 -4.25
C THR A 172 -27.01 22.35 -3.06
N LEU A 173 -27.53 21.32 -2.39
CA LEU A 173 -26.81 20.55 -1.39
C LEU A 173 -26.65 19.13 -1.92
N ASP A 174 -25.42 18.70 -2.13
CA ASP A 174 -25.08 17.34 -2.51
C ASP A 174 -24.38 16.66 -1.34
N VAL A 175 -24.87 15.50 -0.90
CA VAL A 175 -24.27 14.70 0.18
C VAL A 175 -23.97 13.31 -0.36
N GLY A 176 -22.71 13.05 -0.69
CA GLY A 176 -22.18 11.73 -0.97
C GLY A 176 -21.97 10.93 0.31
N THR A 177 -22.36 9.66 0.31
CA THR A 177 -22.14 8.73 1.42
C THR A 177 -21.60 7.40 0.91
N GLN A 178 -20.67 6.82 1.65
CA GLN A 178 -20.25 5.43 1.51
C GLN A 178 -20.34 4.78 2.89
N LEU A 179 -21.30 3.87 3.06
CA LEU A 179 -21.48 3.09 4.27
C LEU A 179 -20.89 1.70 4.06
N THR A 180 -19.90 1.33 4.87
CA THR A 180 -19.21 0.05 4.84
C THR A 180 -19.44 -0.69 6.15
N PHE A 181 -20.01 -1.88 6.10
CA PHE A 181 -19.95 -2.86 7.20
C PHE A 181 -18.77 -3.79 6.94
N PHE A 182 -17.85 -3.92 7.89
CA PHE A 182 -16.68 -4.80 7.77
C PHE A 182 -16.70 -5.84 8.90
N SER A 183 -16.16 -7.02 8.59
CA SER A 183 -16.06 -8.16 9.51
C SER A 183 -14.93 -9.10 9.07
N PRO A 184 -14.52 -10.09 9.88
CA PRO A 184 -13.62 -11.16 9.43
C PRO A 184 -14.10 -11.92 8.19
N LEU A 185 -15.41 -11.90 7.89
CA LEU A 185 -16.02 -12.55 6.73
C LEU A 185 -16.03 -11.68 5.46
N GLY A 186 -15.43 -10.48 5.51
CA GLY A 186 -15.39 -9.52 4.42
C GLY A 186 -16.20 -8.25 4.72
N GLN A 187 -16.34 -7.42 3.71
CA GLN A 187 -17.01 -6.12 3.80
C GLN A 187 -18.23 -6.04 2.89
N VAL A 188 -19.25 -5.31 3.30
CA VAL A 188 -20.40 -4.90 2.49
C VAL A 188 -20.40 -3.38 2.42
N SER A 189 -20.31 -2.82 1.22
CA SER A 189 -20.31 -1.37 1.01
C SER A 189 -21.51 -0.93 0.17
N ASN A 190 -22.13 0.19 0.55
CA ASN A 190 -23.14 0.89 -0.21
C ASN A 190 -22.71 2.34 -0.39
N ALA A 191 -22.63 2.79 -1.64
CA ALA A 191 -22.28 4.16 -1.99
C ALA A 191 -23.43 4.83 -2.75
N GLY A 192 -23.61 6.12 -2.52
CA GLY A 192 -24.57 6.94 -3.25
C GLY A 192 -24.42 8.42 -2.91
N TYR A 193 -25.27 9.25 -3.50
CA TYR A 193 -25.35 10.66 -3.15
C TYR A 193 -26.80 11.13 -3.08
N THR A 194 -27.05 12.07 -2.19
CA THR A 194 -28.33 12.75 -2.03
C THR A 194 -28.17 14.18 -2.53
N THR A 195 -28.95 14.56 -3.54
CA THR A 195 -29.03 15.94 -4.01
C THR A 195 -30.32 16.57 -3.46
N VAL A 196 -30.20 17.75 -2.89
CA VAL A 196 -31.30 18.62 -2.52
C VAL A 196 -31.24 19.85 -3.41
N GLU A 197 -32.19 19.93 -4.33
CA GLU A 197 -32.31 21.02 -5.30
C GLU A 197 -33.76 21.50 -5.29
N SER A 198 -33.99 22.81 -5.13
CA SER A 198 -35.34 23.39 -5.15
C SER A 198 -36.33 22.75 -4.16
N GLY A 199 -35.82 22.26 -3.02
CA GLY A 199 -36.61 21.53 -2.01
C GLY A 199 -36.94 20.08 -2.36
N GLN A 200 -36.57 19.60 -3.55
CA GLN A 200 -36.67 18.18 -3.91
C GLN A 200 -35.43 17.44 -3.43
N VAL A 201 -35.66 16.37 -2.66
CA VAL A 201 -34.61 15.47 -2.19
C VAL A 201 -34.59 14.25 -3.10
N ARG A 202 -33.45 13.99 -3.73
CA ARG A 202 -33.24 12.82 -4.58
C ARG A 202 -32.00 12.06 -4.12
N TYR A 203 -32.20 10.80 -3.74
CA TYR A 203 -31.09 9.87 -3.52
C TYR A 203 -30.80 9.08 -4.79
N LEU A 204 -29.53 9.03 -5.18
CA LEU A 204 -29.04 8.16 -6.24
C LEU A 204 -27.98 7.19 -5.69
N ARG A 205 -28.29 5.90 -5.78
CA ARG A 205 -27.35 4.82 -5.48
C ARG A 205 -26.33 4.69 -6.59
N GLN A 206 -25.06 4.57 -6.21
CA GLN A 206 -23.95 4.30 -7.11
C GLN A 206 -23.64 2.80 -7.13
N ASP A 207 -22.83 2.33 -6.18
CA ASP A 207 -22.33 0.96 -6.11
C ASP A 207 -22.82 0.27 -4.82
N THR A 208 -23.05 -1.04 -4.88
CA THR A 208 -23.37 -1.86 -3.69
C THR A 208 -22.80 -3.24 -3.89
N TYR A 209 -21.88 -3.65 -3.02
CA TYR A 209 -21.18 -4.91 -3.16
C TYR A 209 -20.71 -5.48 -1.82
N TRP A 210 -20.59 -6.80 -1.78
CA TRP A 210 -19.83 -7.54 -0.80
C TRP A 210 -18.48 -7.96 -1.39
N SER A 211 -17.40 -7.90 -0.61
CA SER A 211 -16.07 -8.34 -1.04
C SER A 211 -15.30 -9.02 0.09
N TYR A 212 -14.60 -10.10 -0.25
CA TYR A 212 -13.70 -10.82 0.64
C TYR A 212 -12.46 -11.25 -0.12
N ALA A 213 -11.28 -11.08 0.49
CA ALA A 213 -10.03 -11.51 -0.11
C ALA A 213 -9.19 -12.35 0.85
N SER A 214 -8.58 -13.43 0.33
CA SER A 214 -7.73 -14.36 1.06
C SER A 214 -6.27 -14.17 0.64
N THR A 215 -5.38 -13.99 1.60
CA THR A 215 -3.93 -13.85 1.37
C THR A 215 -3.20 -15.17 1.17
N ASP A 216 -3.82 -16.28 1.58
CA ASP A 216 -3.25 -17.63 1.45
C ASP A 216 -3.48 -18.19 0.06
N SER A 217 -4.70 -18.00 -0.47
CA SER A 217 -5.07 -18.43 -1.83
C SER A 217 -4.89 -17.35 -2.88
N LEU A 218 -4.61 -16.10 -2.45
CA LEU A 218 -4.55 -14.90 -3.32
C LEU A 218 -5.87 -14.65 -4.07
N LEU A 219 -6.99 -15.17 -3.59
CA LEU A 219 -8.30 -15.02 -4.24
C LEU A 219 -9.09 -13.87 -3.63
N THR A 220 -9.65 -13.02 -4.50
CA THR A 220 -10.66 -12.02 -4.15
C THR A 220 -12.00 -12.42 -4.75
N TYR A 221 -13.04 -12.42 -3.92
CA TYR A 221 -14.42 -12.67 -4.30
C TYR A 221 -15.20 -11.37 -4.16
N THR A 222 -16.06 -11.04 -5.12
CA THR A 222 -16.95 -9.89 -5.03
C THR A 222 -18.34 -10.26 -5.55
N ALA A 223 -19.37 -9.78 -4.87
CA ALA A 223 -20.77 -9.96 -5.26
C ALA A 223 -21.51 -8.62 -5.18
N GLY A 224 -22.15 -8.19 -6.26
CA GLY A 224 -22.81 -6.88 -6.38
C GLY A 224 -22.27 -6.07 -7.55
N ASP A 225 -22.33 -4.74 -7.45
CA ASP A 225 -21.75 -3.84 -8.45
C ASP A 225 -20.22 -3.88 -8.41
N GLN A 226 -19.62 -4.09 -9.56
CA GLN A 226 -18.17 -4.16 -9.72
C GLN A 226 -17.74 -3.65 -11.09
N VAL A 227 -16.46 -3.38 -11.24
CA VAL A 227 -15.81 -3.06 -12.52
C VAL A 227 -15.05 -4.31 -12.94
N SER A 228 -15.28 -4.79 -14.17
CA SER A 228 -14.56 -5.93 -14.71
C SER A 228 -13.08 -5.61 -14.94
N SER A 229 -12.24 -6.63 -14.85
CA SER A 229 -10.83 -6.48 -15.20
C SER A 229 -10.65 -6.29 -16.71
N SER A 230 -9.55 -5.65 -17.10
CA SER A 230 -9.22 -5.35 -18.48
C SER A 230 -7.72 -5.39 -18.73
N LEU A 231 -7.34 -5.56 -19.99
CA LEU A 231 -5.95 -5.48 -20.46
C LEU A 231 -5.71 -4.14 -21.16
N SER A 232 -4.46 -3.86 -21.53
CA SER A 232 -4.08 -2.64 -22.26
C SER A 232 -4.80 -2.45 -23.61
N TRP A 233 -5.42 -3.51 -24.12
CA TRP A 233 -6.15 -3.57 -25.39
C TRP A 233 -7.61 -3.98 -25.23
N SER A 234 -8.13 -4.12 -24.00
CA SER A 234 -9.56 -4.31 -23.76
C SER A 234 -10.12 -3.20 -22.88
N ARG A 235 -11.44 -3.16 -22.69
CA ARG A 235 -12.11 -2.10 -21.92
C ARG A 235 -12.82 -2.71 -20.73
N SER A 236 -12.70 -2.06 -19.57
CA SER A 236 -13.46 -2.45 -18.39
C SER A 236 -14.92 -2.03 -18.54
N VAL A 237 -15.83 -2.86 -18.00
CA VAL A 237 -17.26 -2.57 -17.95
C VAL A 237 -17.77 -2.70 -16.52
N ARG A 238 -18.70 -1.81 -16.13
CA ARG A 238 -19.42 -1.95 -14.85
C ARG A 238 -20.50 -3.00 -15.00
N LEU A 239 -20.61 -3.90 -14.03
CA LEU A 239 -21.62 -4.95 -14.01
C LEU A 239 -22.09 -5.24 -12.59
N GLY A 240 -23.36 -5.63 -12.45
CA GLY A 240 -23.90 -6.21 -11.22
C GLY A 240 -23.88 -7.73 -11.32
N GLY A 241 -23.17 -8.42 -10.43
CA GLY A 241 -23.03 -9.87 -10.50
C GLY A 241 -22.00 -10.44 -9.53
N PHE A 242 -21.25 -11.44 -9.96
CA PHE A 242 -20.22 -12.12 -9.18
C PHE A 242 -18.87 -12.01 -9.88
N SER A 243 -17.79 -11.90 -9.11
CA SER A 243 -16.42 -12.10 -9.60
C SER A 243 -15.59 -12.96 -8.66
N VAL A 244 -14.63 -13.63 -9.28
CA VAL A 244 -13.49 -14.26 -8.61
C VAL A 244 -12.22 -13.88 -9.35
N ALA A 245 -11.21 -13.43 -8.63
CA ALA A 245 -9.94 -13.02 -9.20
C ALA A 245 -8.77 -13.52 -8.37
N HIS A 246 -7.73 -14.01 -9.04
CA HIS A 246 -6.42 -14.23 -8.44
C HIS A 246 -5.66 -12.90 -8.44
N ASN A 247 -5.59 -12.28 -7.26
CA ASN A 247 -5.23 -10.90 -7.05
C ASN A 247 -3.95 -10.81 -6.21
N PHE A 248 -2.82 -10.49 -6.83
CA PHE A 248 -1.55 -10.34 -6.11
C PHE A 248 -1.50 -9.11 -5.19
N SER A 249 -2.39 -8.12 -5.37
CA SER A 249 -2.41 -6.91 -4.53
C SER A 249 -2.75 -7.19 -3.06
N VAL A 250 -3.28 -8.37 -2.73
CA VAL A 250 -3.49 -8.78 -1.32
C VAL A 250 -2.21 -9.24 -0.62
N ARG A 251 -1.12 -9.42 -1.38
CA ARG A 251 0.21 -9.75 -0.89
C ARG A 251 1.23 -8.78 -1.52
N PRO A 252 1.25 -7.51 -1.05
CA PRO A 252 2.11 -6.47 -1.59
C PRO A 252 3.61 -6.74 -1.42
N ASP A 253 3.97 -7.71 -0.58
CA ASP A 253 5.33 -8.23 -0.40
C ASP A 253 5.82 -9.10 -1.57
N LEU A 254 4.91 -9.56 -2.46
CA LEU A 254 5.27 -10.36 -3.62
C LEU A 254 5.76 -9.49 -4.78
N VAL A 255 6.94 -9.82 -5.29
CA VAL A 255 7.46 -9.26 -6.54
C VAL A 255 6.86 -10.05 -7.70
N THR A 256 5.89 -9.44 -8.40
CA THR A 256 5.13 -10.12 -9.47
C THR A 256 5.74 -9.97 -10.85
N PHE A 257 6.79 -9.18 -11.02
CA PHE A 257 7.44 -8.92 -12.30
C PHE A 257 8.88 -9.46 -12.31
N PRO A 258 9.45 -9.76 -13.49
CA PRO A 258 10.82 -10.22 -13.59
C PRO A 258 11.81 -9.17 -13.07
N VAL A 259 12.67 -9.55 -12.12
CA VAL A 259 13.78 -8.73 -11.63
C VAL A 259 15.09 -9.38 -12.09
N PRO A 260 16.02 -8.64 -12.70
CA PRO A 260 17.34 -9.17 -13.04
C PRO A 260 18.04 -9.69 -11.77
N ALA A 261 18.53 -10.93 -11.81
CA ALA A 261 19.35 -11.47 -10.75
C ALA A 261 20.68 -10.70 -10.72
N LEU A 262 20.94 -9.98 -9.63
CA LEU A 262 22.20 -9.26 -9.42
C LEU A 262 23.06 -10.10 -8.48
N GLY A 263 24.25 -10.50 -8.91
CA GLY A 263 25.10 -11.35 -8.08
C GLY A 263 26.48 -11.51 -8.67
N GLY A 264 27.30 -12.29 -7.98
CA GLY A 264 28.67 -12.58 -8.41
C GLY A 264 29.26 -13.72 -7.61
N SER A 265 30.58 -13.83 -7.61
CA SER A 265 31.30 -14.77 -6.78
C SER A 265 32.45 -14.05 -6.06
N ALA A 266 32.57 -14.29 -4.76
CA ALA A 266 33.65 -13.78 -3.93
C ALA A 266 34.57 -14.94 -3.51
N VAL A 267 35.89 -14.72 -3.50
CA VAL A 267 36.86 -15.77 -3.11
C VAL A 267 37.09 -15.79 -1.59
N VAL A 268 36.85 -14.66 -0.94
CA VAL A 268 36.98 -14.44 0.50
C VAL A 268 35.72 -13.75 1.01
N PRO A 269 35.50 -13.65 2.33
CA PRO A 269 34.47 -12.77 2.87
C PRO A 269 34.66 -11.34 2.32
N THR A 270 33.62 -10.80 1.68
CA THR A 270 33.65 -9.44 1.12
C THR A 270 32.38 -8.69 1.48
N THR A 271 32.52 -7.41 1.78
CA THR A 271 31.38 -6.50 1.79
C THR A 271 30.90 -6.27 0.36
N VAL A 272 29.59 -6.35 0.16
CA VAL A 272 28.91 -6.17 -1.12
C VAL A 272 27.95 -5.00 -0.99
N ASP A 273 28.22 -3.94 -1.75
CA ASP A 273 27.36 -2.76 -1.86
C ASP A 273 26.69 -2.73 -3.24
N LEU A 274 25.35 -2.68 -3.28
CA LEU A 274 24.60 -2.48 -4.52
C LEU A 274 24.20 -1.01 -4.65
N TYR A 275 24.64 -0.37 -5.73
CA TYR A 275 24.20 0.96 -6.12
C TYR A 275 23.29 0.87 -7.34
N ILE A 276 22.16 1.58 -7.32
CA ILE A 276 21.30 1.76 -8.50
C ILE A 276 21.25 3.24 -8.82
N ASN A 277 21.66 3.60 -10.04
CA ASN A 277 21.80 4.99 -10.48
C ASN A 277 22.63 5.86 -9.49
N GLY A 278 23.64 5.26 -8.86
CA GLY A 278 24.52 5.92 -7.89
C GLY A 278 23.99 6.00 -6.46
N LEU A 279 22.75 5.57 -6.19
CA LEU A 279 22.18 5.48 -4.84
C LEU A 279 22.39 4.07 -4.27
N ARG A 280 23.02 3.97 -3.09
CA ARG A 280 23.23 2.68 -2.41
C ARG A 280 21.86 2.12 -1.98
N GLN A 281 21.48 0.99 -2.57
CA GLN A 281 20.23 0.27 -2.29
C GLN A 281 20.42 -0.80 -1.22
N PHE A 282 21.60 -1.42 -1.19
CA PHE A 282 21.92 -2.52 -0.27
C PHE A 282 23.40 -2.49 0.11
N SER A 283 23.68 -2.99 1.31
CA SER A 283 25.02 -3.25 1.83
C SER A 283 24.93 -4.49 2.72
N GLY A 284 25.81 -5.45 2.51
CA GLY A 284 25.88 -6.68 3.31
C GLY A 284 27.21 -7.38 3.13
N GLU A 285 27.38 -8.55 3.76
CA GLU A 285 28.58 -9.37 3.64
C GLU A 285 28.23 -10.67 2.89
N ALA A 286 29.09 -11.07 1.97
CA ALA A 286 29.04 -12.38 1.33
C ALA A 286 30.13 -13.25 1.95
N ASN A 287 29.78 -14.46 2.37
CA ASN A 287 30.69 -15.36 3.08
C ASN A 287 31.69 -16.03 2.13
N GLY A 288 31.76 -15.65 0.86
CA GLY A 288 32.59 -16.28 -0.18
C GLY A 288 31.89 -17.47 -0.86
N GLY A 289 32.17 -17.67 -2.15
CA GLY A 289 31.38 -18.47 -3.08
C GLY A 289 30.46 -17.61 -3.96
N PRO A 290 29.61 -18.24 -4.80
CA PRO A 290 28.58 -17.52 -5.56
C PRO A 290 27.54 -16.92 -4.61
N PHE A 291 27.05 -15.72 -4.92
CA PHE A 291 25.99 -15.06 -4.17
C PHE A 291 25.04 -14.30 -5.10
N LEU A 292 23.82 -14.09 -4.64
CA LEU A 292 22.77 -13.30 -5.29
C LEU A 292 22.23 -12.26 -4.31
N VAL A 293 22.09 -11.02 -4.78
CA VAL A 293 21.49 -9.91 -4.06
C VAL A 293 19.98 -9.93 -4.28
N SER A 294 19.24 -10.26 -3.23
CA SER A 294 17.78 -10.42 -3.27
C SER A 294 17.03 -9.15 -2.84
N THR A 295 17.34 -8.02 -3.47
CA THR A 295 16.63 -6.75 -3.21
C THR A 295 15.91 -6.27 -4.46
N PRO A 296 14.57 -6.16 -4.45
CA PRO A 296 13.85 -5.66 -5.62
C PRO A 296 14.25 -4.20 -5.90
N PRO A 297 14.61 -3.85 -7.13
CA PRO A 297 15.01 -2.50 -7.48
C PRO A 297 13.78 -1.58 -7.45
N ALA A 298 13.86 -0.45 -6.74
CA ALA A 298 12.85 0.61 -6.78
C ALA A 298 12.99 1.47 -8.06
N LEU A 299 12.94 0.83 -9.23
CA LEU A 299 13.09 1.49 -10.53
C LEU A 299 12.12 0.89 -11.55
N THR A 300 11.53 1.75 -12.39
CA THR A 300 10.87 1.35 -13.64
C THR A 300 11.63 1.95 -14.82
N GLY A 301 11.87 1.14 -15.86
CA GLY A 301 12.66 1.50 -17.03
C GLY A 301 14.15 1.15 -16.89
N ALA A 302 14.96 1.81 -17.71
CA ALA A 302 16.39 1.64 -17.79
C ALA A 302 17.11 2.24 -16.59
N GLY A 303 18.06 1.48 -16.04
CA GLY A 303 18.95 1.92 -14.98
C GLY A 303 20.30 1.24 -15.06
N GLN A 304 21.20 1.69 -14.20
CA GLN A 304 22.50 1.07 -14.03
C GLN A 304 22.62 0.56 -12.60
N ALA A 305 22.84 -0.74 -12.45
CA ALA A 305 23.31 -1.34 -11.21
C ALA A 305 24.84 -1.34 -11.20
N SER A 306 25.44 -0.91 -10.10
CA SER A 306 26.87 -1.05 -9.84
C SER A 306 27.01 -1.86 -8.56
N LEU A 307 27.54 -3.07 -8.68
CA LEU A 307 27.90 -3.91 -7.55
C LEU A 307 29.36 -3.61 -7.19
N VAL A 308 29.59 -3.15 -5.96
CA VAL A 308 30.92 -2.84 -5.44
C VAL A 308 31.26 -3.88 -4.38
N TYR A 309 32.32 -4.65 -4.64
CA TYR A 309 32.90 -5.62 -3.73
C TYR A 309 34.04 -4.94 -3.00
N ARG A 310 34.11 -5.08 -1.69
CA ARG A 310 35.26 -4.66 -0.90
C ARG A 310 35.75 -5.83 -0.08
N ASP A 311 37.00 -6.23 -0.28
CA ASP A 311 37.65 -7.25 0.55
C ASP A 311 38.20 -6.64 1.86
N GLU A 312 38.65 -7.50 2.78
CA GLU A 312 39.24 -7.08 4.06
C GLU A 312 40.48 -6.20 3.92
N LEU A 313 41.16 -6.23 2.77
CA LEU A 313 42.30 -5.39 2.44
C LEU A 313 41.88 -4.03 1.85
N GLY A 314 40.58 -3.78 1.71
CA GLY A 314 40.01 -2.55 1.18
C GLY A 314 40.07 -2.43 -0.34
N ARG A 315 40.39 -3.50 -1.07
CA ARG A 315 40.40 -3.49 -2.55
C ARG A 315 38.96 -3.49 -3.06
N GLU A 316 38.66 -2.53 -3.92
CA GLU A 316 37.34 -2.42 -4.53
C GLU A 316 37.31 -3.03 -5.94
N LEU A 317 36.38 -3.93 -6.18
CA LEU A 317 35.99 -4.34 -7.53
C LEU A 317 34.61 -3.75 -7.82
N ARG A 318 34.40 -3.18 -9.01
CA ARG A 318 33.10 -2.64 -9.42
C ARG A 318 32.62 -3.34 -10.68
N ILE A 319 31.47 -4.00 -10.60
CA ILE A 319 30.78 -4.60 -11.73
C ILE A 319 29.57 -3.74 -12.05
N ASN A 320 29.47 -3.28 -13.29
CA ASN A 320 28.37 -2.44 -13.74
C ASN A 320 27.45 -3.24 -14.66
N GLU A 321 26.22 -3.47 -14.22
CA GLU A 321 25.18 -4.14 -14.98
C GLU A 321 24.12 -3.13 -15.43
N SER A 322 23.76 -3.19 -16.71
CA SER A 322 22.66 -2.40 -17.25
C SER A 322 21.35 -3.18 -17.08
N LEU A 323 20.35 -2.57 -16.44
CA LEU A 323 19.06 -3.20 -16.19
C LEU A 323 17.91 -2.43 -16.84
N TYR A 324 16.84 -3.15 -17.15
CA TYR A 324 15.55 -2.58 -17.57
C TYR A 324 14.43 -3.36 -16.90
N VAL A 325 13.60 -2.68 -16.12
CA VAL A 325 12.50 -3.29 -15.35
C VAL A 325 11.17 -2.73 -15.85
N ASP A 326 10.22 -3.59 -16.18
CA ASP A 326 8.87 -3.22 -16.57
C ASP A 326 7.87 -4.00 -15.71
N SER A 327 7.15 -3.30 -14.83
CA SER A 327 6.19 -3.91 -13.90
C SER A 327 4.93 -4.45 -14.59
N ARG A 328 4.77 -4.24 -15.91
CA ARG A 328 3.70 -4.85 -16.70
C ARG A 328 4.02 -6.28 -17.12
N LEU A 329 5.27 -6.74 -17.02
CA LEU A 329 5.60 -8.15 -17.21
C LEU A 329 5.23 -8.93 -15.95
N LEU A 330 4.87 -10.19 -16.13
CA LEU A 330 4.60 -11.13 -15.05
C LEU A 330 5.79 -12.10 -14.93
N ALA A 331 6.31 -12.28 -13.72
CA ALA A 331 7.45 -13.14 -13.44
C ALA A 331 7.17 -14.60 -13.85
N ARG A 332 8.21 -15.35 -14.19
CA ARG A 332 8.08 -16.73 -14.65
C ARG A 332 7.24 -17.58 -13.69
N GLY A 333 6.24 -18.27 -14.23
CA GLY A 333 5.38 -19.21 -13.51
C GLY A 333 4.22 -18.56 -12.77
N LEU A 334 4.18 -17.24 -12.63
CA LEU A 334 3.05 -16.54 -12.04
C LEU A 334 1.89 -16.45 -13.04
N SER A 335 0.67 -16.55 -12.52
CA SER A 335 -0.56 -16.37 -13.30
C SER A 335 -1.49 -15.41 -12.58
N GLU A 336 -2.02 -14.43 -13.30
CA GLU A 336 -3.07 -13.54 -12.83
C GLU A 336 -4.32 -13.80 -13.67
N TRP A 337 -5.48 -13.87 -13.04
CA TRP A 337 -6.73 -14.04 -13.78
C TRP A 337 -7.92 -13.47 -13.03
N SER A 338 -8.95 -13.13 -13.77
CA SER A 338 -10.25 -12.75 -13.25
C SER A 338 -11.35 -13.35 -14.10
N PHE A 339 -12.45 -13.68 -13.45
CA PHE A 339 -13.69 -14.06 -14.09
C PHE A 339 -14.83 -13.28 -13.44
N GLU A 340 -15.62 -12.61 -14.27
CA GLU A 340 -16.76 -11.82 -13.84
C GLU A 340 -18.01 -12.21 -14.64
N ALA A 341 -19.14 -12.41 -13.97
CA ALA A 341 -20.41 -12.75 -14.61
C ALA A 341 -21.56 -11.97 -13.98
N GLY A 342 -22.43 -11.36 -14.79
CA GLY A 342 -23.51 -10.52 -14.29
C GLY A 342 -24.24 -9.77 -15.39
N TYR A 343 -24.79 -8.61 -15.05
CA TYR A 343 -25.53 -7.76 -15.97
C TYR A 343 -24.83 -6.40 -16.10
N PRO A 344 -24.47 -5.95 -17.32
CA PRO A 344 -23.88 -4.64 -17.52
C PRO A 344 -24.70 -3.51 -16.89
N ARG A 345 -24.05 -2.63 -16.15
CA ARG A 345 -24.66 -1.47 -15.51
C ARG A 345 -24.91 -0.37 -16.54
N LEU A 346 -26.15 0.08 -16.66
CA LEU A 346 -26.54 1.16 -17.56
C LEU A 346 -26.78 2.46 -16.78
N HIS A 347 -26.57 3.59 -17.45
CA HIS A 347 -26.86 4.94 -16.90
C HIS A 347 -26.32 5.16 -15.47
N TYR A 348 -25.09 4.69 -15.22
CA TYR A 348 -24.39 4.87 -13.95
C TYR A 348 -24.30 6.37 -13.62
N GLY A 349 -24.62 6.75 -12.38
CA GLY A 349 -24.70 8.16 -11.99
C GLY A 349 -25.97 8.89 -12.45
N ALA A 350 -26.93 8.21 -13.11
CA ALA A 350 -28.24 8.77 -13.43
C ALA A 350 -29.42 7.94 -12.90
N ARG A 351 -29.29 6.60 -12.80
CA ARG A 351 -30.35 5.69 -12.30
C ARG A 351 -29.80 4.63 -11.34
N SER A 352 -30.48 4.39 -10.21
CA SER A 352 -29.99 3.53 -9.11
C SER A 352 -29.89 2.02 -9.42
N PHE A 353 -30.80 1.44 -10.22
CA PHE A 353 -30.88 -0.01 -10.45
C PHE A 353 -31.14 -0.36 -11.92
N ASP A 354 -30.50 0.39 -12.81
CA ASP A 354 -30.60 0.18 -14.25
C ASP A 354 -29.49 -0.73 -14.75
N TYR A 355 -29.87 -1.93 -15.16
CA TYR A 355 -28.99 -2.96 -15.68
C TYR A 355 -29.52 -3.45 -17.02
N ALA A 356 -28.61 -3.89 -17.90
CA ALA A 356 -29.00 -4.51 -19.14
C ALA A 356 -29.84 -5.76 -18.87
N SER A 357 -30.80 -6.05 -19.76
CA SER A 357 -31.68 -7.23 -19.65
C SER A 357 -30.98 -8.55 -20.02
N ARG A 358 -29.79 -8.48 -20.60
CA ARG A 358 -29.01 -9.63 -21.06
C ARG A 358 -27.80 -9.82 -20.17
N PRO A 359 -27.52 -11.07 -19.72
CA PRO A 359 -26.32 -11.34 -18.96
C PRO A 359 -25.07 -11.16 -19.83
N ALA A 360 -23.95 -10.91 -19.17
CA ALA A 360 -22.62 -10.86 -19.73
C ALA A 360 -21.63 -11.60 -18.83
N ALA A 361 -20.57 -12.10 -19.44
CA ALA A 361 -19.40 -12.61 -18.74
C ALA A 361 -18.13 -12.00 -19.33
N ASN A 362 -17.15 -11.78 -18.47
CA ASN A 362 -15.82 -11.26 -18.77
C ASN A 362 -14.78 -12.20 -18.15
N GLY A 363 -13.68 -12.40 -18.84
CA GLY A 363 -12.57 -13.19 -18.35
C GLY A 363 -11.26 -12.60 -18.82
N THR A 364 -10.33 -12.39 -17.90
CA THR A 364 -8.99 -11.90 -18.20
C THR A 364 -7.96 -12.84 -17.63
N TRP A 365 -6.89 -13.12 -18.38
CA TRP A 365 -5.82 -14.00 -17.94
C TRP A 365 -4.47 -13.47 -18.41
N ARG A 366 -3.47 -13.54 -17.52
CA ARG A 366 -2.08 -13.19 -17.78
C ARG A 366 -1.20 -14.30 -17.20
N TYR A 367 -0.14 -14.64 -17.91
CA TYR A 367 0.78 -15.70 -17.51
C TYR A 367 2.22 -15.37 -17.89
N GLY A 368 3.12 -15.38 -16.89
CA GLY A 368 4.55 -15.22 -17.09
C GLY A 368 5.16 -16.52 -17.62
N ALA A 369 5.22 -16.68 -18.93
CA ALA A 369 5.78 -17.90 -19.53
C ALA A 369 7.29 -18.03 -19.24
N ASN A 370 7.99 -16.90 -19.23
CA ASN A 370 9.37 -16.75 -18.79
C ASN A 370 9.63 -15.26 -18.45
N ASP A 371 10.84 -14.94 -17.97
CA ASP A 371 11.20 -13.57 -17.54
C ASP A 371 11.25 -12.54 -18.69
N GLN A 372 11.13 -12.98 -19.94
CA GLN A 372 11.08 -12.11 -21.12
C GLN A 372 9.69 -12.03 -21.75
N PHE A 373 8.77 -12.96 -21.47
CA PHE A 373 7.49 -13.04 -22.18
C PHE A 373 6.32 -13.30 -21.23
N THR A 374 5.35 -12.39 -21.27
CA THR A 374 4.04 -12.54 -20.61
C THR A 374 2.97 -12.73 -21.68
N LEU A 375 2.23 -13.83 -21.58
CA LEU A 375 1.07 -14.11 -22.42
C LEU A 375 -0.18 -13.51 -21.78
N GLU A 376 -1.06 -12.95 -22.59
CA GLU A 376 -2.34 -12.39 -22.16
C GLU A 376 -3.50 -12.97 -22.97
N GLY A 377 -4.64 -13.17 -22.31
CA GLY A 377 -5.88 -13.62 -22.92
C GLY A 377 -7.08 -12.86 -22.36
N HIS A 378 -8.07 -12.63 -23.20
CA HIS A 378 -9.29 -11.94 -22.81
C HIS A 378 -10.51 -12.51 -23.52
N LEU A 379 -11.62 -12.57 -22.80
CA LEU A 379 -12.89 -13.13 -23.25
C LEU A 379 -14.03 -12.25 -22.77
N GLU A 380 -14.93 -11.90 -23.68
CA GLU A 380 -16.19 -11.28 -23.34
C GLU A 380 -17.35 -12.00 -24.02
N LEU A 381 -18.43 -12.25 -23.28
CA LEU A 381 -19.59 -12.98 -23.74
C LEU A 381 -20.87 -12.25 -23.38
N SER A 382 -21.80 -12.12 -24.32
CA SER A 382 -23.19 -11.73 -24.06
C SER A 382 -24.08 -12.22 -25.21
N SER A 383 -25.39 -12.07 -25.08
CA SER A 383 -26.33 -12.44 -26.15
C SER A 383 -26.07 -11.61 -27.41
N GLY A 384 -25.57 -12.27 -28.47
CA GLY A 384 -25.22 -11.65 -29.76
C GLY A 384 -23.80 -11.09 -29.82
N LEU A 385 -22.96 -11.38 -28.82
CA LEU A 385 -21.55 -10.99 -28.78
C LEU A 385 -20.69 -12.10 -28.17
N HIS A 386 -19.72 -12.58 -28.94
CA HIS A 386 -18.62 -13.41 -28.49
C HIS A 386 -17.34 -12.71 -28.91
N ASN A 387 -16.60 -12.15 -27.95
CA ASN A 387 -15.37 -11.43 -28.19
C ASN A 387 -14.21 -12.20 -27.53
N VAL A 388 -13.18 -12.52 -28.29
CA VAL A 388 -12.02 -13.27 -27.78
C VAL A 388 -10.74 -12.66 -28.31
N GLY A 389 -9.76 -12.48 -27.43
CA GLY A 389 -8.47 -11.91 -27.80
C GLY A 389 -7.31 -12.57 -27.09
N ALA A 390 -6.15 -12.46 -27.71
CA ALA A 390 -4.88 -12.88 -27.16
C ALA A 390 -3.83 -11.80 -27.45
N GLY A 391 -2.90 -11.64 -26.52
CA GLY A 391 -1.81 -10.70 -26.65
C GLY A 391 -0.62 -11.12 -25.83
N GLY A 392 0.39 -10.26 -25.77
CA GLY A 392 1.53 -10.48 -24.90
C GLY A 392 2.46 -9.30 -24.84
N LEU A 393 3.33 -9.35 -23.84
CA LEU A 393 4.43 -8.43 -23.63
C LEU A 393 5.74 -9.19 -23.76
N PHE A 394 6.67 -8.62 -24.52
CA PHE A 394 7.98 -9.19 -24.80
C PHE A 394 9.08 -8.19 -24.45
N SER A 395 9.90 -8.55 -23.46
CA SER A 395 11.08 -7.80 -23.07
C SER A 395 12.20 -7.96 -24.10
N LEU A 396 12.70 -6.85 -24.63
CA LEU A 396 13.89 -6.79 -25.46
C LEU A 396 15.17 -6.61 -24.61
N GLY A 397 15.18 -7.18 -23.41
CA GLY A 397 16.23 -6.98 -22.42
C GLY A 397 16.36 -5.50 -22.06
N ARG A 398 17.54 -4.92 -22.27
CA ARG A 398 17.80 -3.50 -21.96
C ARG A 398 17.18 -2.50 -22.94
N PHE A 399 16.52 -2.95 -23.99
CA PHE A 399 15.97 -2.10 -25.05
C PHE A 399 14.46 -1.87 -24.93
N GLY A 400 13.88 -2.08 -23.76
CA GLY A 400 12.46 -1.83 -23.54
C GLY A 400 11.56 -3.04 -23.79
N VAL A 401 10.26 -2.79 -23.89
CA VAL A 401 9.23 -3.83 -23.99
C VAL A 401 8.36 -3.57 -25.20
N LEU A 402 8.16 -4.61 -26.01
CA LEU A 402 7.17 -4.67 -27.07
C LEU A 402 5.90 -5.31 -26.53
N ASN A 403 4.74 -4.84 -26.98
CA ASN A 403 3.48 -5.53 -26.73
C ASN A 403 2.63 -5.57 -28.00
N GLY A 404 1.77 -6.57 -28.09
CA GLY A 404 0.84 -6.70 -29.21
C GLY A 404 -0.31 -7.62 -28.87
N SER A 405 -1.45 -7.40 -29.53
CA SER A 405 -2.63 -8.22 -29.35
C SER A 405 -3.51 -8.27 -30.59
N VAL A 406 -4.36 -9.29 -30.64
CA VAL A 406 -5.43 -9.45 -31.61
C VAL A 406 -6.69 -9.90 -30.91
N THR A 407 -7.82 -9.30 -31.29
CA THR A 407 -9.14 -9.60 -30.74
C THR A 407 -10.13 -9.77 -31.87
N PHE A 408 -11.02 -10.74 -31.74
CA PHE A 408 -12.02 -11.09 -32.74
C PHE A 408 -13.39 -11.14 -32.08
N ASN A 409 -14.38 -10.45 -32.66
CA ASN A 409 -15.76 -10.57 -32.24
C ASN A 409 -16.62 -11.28 -33.29
N ARG A 410 -17.57 -12.09 -32.83
CA ARG A 410 -18.65 -12.70 -33.63
C ARG A 410 -19.98 -12.60 -32.90
N GLY A 411 -21.08 -12.80 -33.64
CA GLY A 411 -22.44 -12.75 -33.13
C GLY A 411 -23.33 -11.98 -34.09
N ASN A 412 -23.92 -10.88 -33.63
CA ASN A 412 -24.71 -9.97 -34.48
C ASN A 412 -23.85 -9.21 -35.49
N THR A 413 -22.57 -9.04 -35.17
CA THR A 413 -21.56 -8.35 -35.97
C THR A 413 -20.28 -9.16 -35.99
N SER A 414 -19.40 -8.85 -36.93
CA SER A 414 -18.06 -9.42 -37.00
C SER A 414 -17.04 -8.34 -37.27
N GLY A 415 -15.93 -8.42 -36.54
CA GLY A 415 -14.84 -7.48 -36.65
C GLY A 415 -13.65 -7.94 -35.87
N GLU A 416 -12.59 -7.18 -36.01
CA GLU A 416 -11.27 -7.50 -35.48
C GLU A 416 -10.66 -6.25 -34.87
N GLN A 417 -9.83 -6.43 -33.86
CA GLN A 417 -8.98 -5.39 -33.31
C GLN A 417 -7.55 -5.89 -33.26
N ALA A 418 -6.61 -5.05 -33.63
CA ALA A 418 -5.19 -5.32 -33.45
C ALA A 418 -4.54 -4.17 -32.68
N SER A 419 -3.62 -4.51 -31.78
CA SER A 419 -2.78 -3.54 -31.09
C SER A 419 -1.30 -3.88 -31.23
N ALA A 420 -0.47 -2.84 -31.20
CA ALA A 420 0.98 -2.95 -31.13
C ALA A 420 1.54 -1.75 -30.36
N GLY A 421 2.57 -1.98 -29.56
CA GLY A 421 3.25 -0.92 -28.82
C GLY A 421 4.69 -1.25 -28.48
N TYR A 422 5.41 -0.21 -28.11
CA TYR A 422 6.82 -0.24 -27.70
C TYR A 422 7.07 0.84 -26.66
N GLN A 423 7.67 0.46 -25.54
CA GLN A 423 8.03 1.40 -24.47
C GLN A 423 9.50 1.22 -24.08
N TYR A 424 10.21 2.34 -24.04
CA TYR A 424 11.55 2.45 -23.49
C TYR A 424 11.63 3.71 -22.61
N VAL A 425 11.84 3.54 -21.31
CA VAL A 425 11.97 4.66 -20.36
C VAL A 425 13.39 4.70 -19.83
N SER A 426 14.05 5.86 -19.84
CA SER A 426 15.33 6.09 -19.16
C SER A 426 15.42 7.51 -18.61
N PRO A 427 16.32 7.80 -17.64
CA PRO A 427 16.45 9.14 -17.06
C PRO A 427 16.81 10.25 -18.07
N ARG A 428 17.46 9.91 -19.19
CA ARG A 428 17.85 10.89 -20.22
C ARG A 428 16.90 10.94 -21.40
N PHE A 429 16.17 9.86 -21.65
CA PHE A 429 15.41 9.67 -22.87
C PHE A 429 14.29 8.65 -22.68
N SER A 430 13.08 8.96 -23.12
CA SER A 430 11.97 8.01 -23.15
C SER A 430 11.25 8.01 -24.49
N ILE A 431 10.79 6.83 -24.90
CA ILE A 431 9.92 6.58 -26.05
C ILE A 431 8.73 5.76 -25.55
N ASP A 432 7.54 6.19 -25.92
CA ASP A 432 6.32 5.38 -25.80
C ASP A 432 5.54 5.46 -27.11
N LEU A 433 5.28 4.30 -27.72
CA LEU A 433 4.52 4.16 -28.95
C LEU A 433 3.41 3.14 -28.69
N GLN A 434 2.16 3.50 -29.01
CA GLN A 434 1.02 2.60 -28.88
C GLN A 434 0.04 2.84 -30.02
N GLY A 435 -0.41 1.76 -30.66
CA GLY A 435 -1.42 1.80 -31.71
C GLY A 435 -2.47 0.74 -31.49
N ILE A 436 -3.74 1.12 -31.63
CA ILE A 436 -4.89 0.22 -31.66
C ILE A 436 -5.70 0.54 -32.91
N ARG A 437 -6.12 -0.50 -33.62
CA ARG A 437 -6.96 -0.36 -34.81
C ARG A 437 -8.02 -1.44 -34.86
N THR A 438 -9.24 -1.04 -35.21
CA THR A 438 -10.33 -1.98 -35.47
C THR A 438 -10.61 -2.09 -36.96
N TYR A 439 -11.15 -3.25 -37.35
CA TYR A 439 -11.52 -3.63 -38.71
C TYR A 439 -12.93 -4.24 -38.68
N GLY A 440 -13.69 -4.06 -39.76
CA GLY A 440 -15.10 -4.49 -39.80
C GLY A 440 -15.98 -3.72 -38.82
N ASP A 441 -17.04 -4.37 -38.32
CA ASP A 441 -17.92 -3.83 -37.28
C ASP A 441 -17.56 -4.45 -35.93
N TYR A 442 -16.33 -4.15 -35.47
CA TYR A 442 -15.83 -4.67 -34.21
C TYR A 442 -16.67 -4.17 -33.02
N ARG A 443 -17.07 -5.10 -32.16
CA ARG A 443 -17.85 -4.85 -30.95
C ARG A 443 -17.24 -5.57 -29.76
N ASP A 444 -17.33 -4.92 -28.61
CA ASP A 444 -17.01 -5.43 -27.28
C ASP A 444 -18.21 -5.17 -26.33
N LEU A 445 -18.12 -5.59 -25.07
CA LEU A 445 -19.20 -5.38 -24.09
C LEU A 445 -19.53 -3.91 -23.88
N GLY A 446 -18.54 -3.02 -23.86
CA GLY A 446 -18.75 -1.58 -23.71
C GLY A 446 -19.60 -0.99 -24.85
N SER A 447 -19.43 -1.50 -26.07
CA SER A 447 -20.21 -1.07 -27.23
C SER A 447 -21.66 -1.50 -27.20
N MET A 448 -21.98 -2.62 -26.53
CA MET A 448 -23.35 -3.08 -26.31
C MET A 448 -24.11 -2.15 -25.36
N SER A 449 -23.39 -1.46 -24.46
CA SER A 449 -23.92 -0.44 -23.55
C SER A 449 -23.98 0.97 -24.16
N GLY A 450 -23.78 1.09 -25.49
CA GLY A 450 -23.88 2.35 -26.24
C GLY A 450 -22.56 3.12 -26.39
N VAL A 451 -21.43 2.57 -25.91
CA VAL A 451 -20.11 3.24 -26.00
C VAL A 451 -19.35 2.76 -27.23
N ASN A 452 -19.39 3.56 -28.30
CA ASN A 452 -18.72 3.24 -29.56
C ASN A 452 -17.22 2.90 -29.38
N VAL A 453 -16.73 1.95 -30.19
CA VAL A 453 -15.31 1.60 -30.22
C VAL A 453 -14.58 2.57 -31.17
N PRO A 454 -13.49 3.22 -30.75
CA PRO A 454 -12.65 4.01 -31.64
C PRO A 454 -12.09 3.13 -32.78
N ARG A 455 -12.10 3.65 -34.02
CA ARG A 455 -11.61 2.92 -35.20
C ARG A 455 -10.09 2.82 -35.23
N ARG A 456 -9.44 3.88 -34.77
CA ARG A 456 -7.99 3.99 -34.72
C ARG A 456 -7.59 4.88 -33.56
N GLN A 457 -6.65 4.41 -32.76
CA GLN A 457 -5.96 5.19 -31.75
C GLN A 457 -4.46 5.01 -31.95
N LEU A 458 -3.72 6.11 -31.95
CA LEU A 458 -2.27 6.11 -32.04
C LEU A 458 -1.72 7.15 -31.06
N HIS A 459 -0.85 6.72 -30.17
CA HIS A 459 -0.10 7.54 -29.25
C HIS A 459 1.39 7.34 -29.55
N ALA A 460 2.13 8.42 -29.68
CA ALA A 460 3.58 8.40 -29.82
C ALA A 460 4.16 9.55 -29.01
N SER A 461 4.98 9.27 -28.01
CA SER A 461 5.65 10.28 -27.20
C SER A 461 7.14 10.01 -27.14
N VAL A 462 7.92 11.09 -27.22
CA VAL A 462 9.38 11.07 -27.11
C VAL A 462 9.77 12.20 -26.16
N SER A 463 10.50 11.88 -25.09
CA SER A 463 11.02 12.89 -24.15
C SER A 463 12.53 12.79 -24.02
N VAL A 464 13.21 13.93 -23.92
CA VAL A 464 14.67 14.04 -23.82
C VAL A 464 15.02 15.03 -22.71
N ALA A 465 15.83 14.57 -21.75
CA ALA A 465 16.46 15.46 -20.78
C ALA A 465 17.66 16.16 -21.43
N ILE A 466 17.49 17.42 -21.83
CA ILE A 466 18.57 18.26 -22.40
C ILE A 466 19.67 18.47 -21.35
N THR A 467 19.26 18.70 -20.10
CA THR A 467 20.13 18.73 -18.91
C THR A 467 19.39 18.05 -17.75
N PRO A 468 20.04 17.74 -16.61
CA PRO A 468 19.34 17.19 -15.45
C PRO A 468 18.21 18.08 -14.89
N ARG A 469 18.12 19.35 -15.33
CA ARG A 469 17.09 20.31 -14.93
C ARG A 469 16.23 20.80 -16.10
N GLN A 470 16.36 20.22 -17.29
CA GLN A 470 15.60 20.63 -18.49
C GLN A 470 15.13 19.41 -19.28
N ASN A 471 13.84 19.33 -19.55
CA ASN A 471 13.22 18.26 -20.31
C ASN A 471 12.41 18.81 -21.48
N LEU A 472 12.54 18.20 -22.64
CA LEU A 472 11.78 18.49 -23.85
C LEU A 472 11.00 17.24 -24.25
N SER A 473 9.70 17.36 -24.49
CA SER A 473 8.84 16.27 -24.92
C SER A 473 8.08 16.62 -26.20
N LEU A 474 7.95 15.64 -27.08
CA LEU A 474 7.15 15.68 -28.30
C LEU A 474 6.13 14.56 -28.25
N THR A 475 4.84 14.89 -28.31
CA THR A 475 3.75 13.92 -28.29
C THR A 475 2.87 14.06 -29.52
N TYR A 476 2.52 12.94 -30.14
CA TYR A 476 1.56 12.83 -31.22
C TYR A 476 0.44 11.89 -30.78
N ALA A 477 -0.80 12.38 -30.82
CA ALA A 477 -1.99 11.61 -30.50
C ALA A 477 -2.96 11.69 -31.68
N ARG A 478 -3.48 10.54 -32.11
CA ARG A 478 -4.54 10.44 -33.08
C ARG A 478 -5.64 9.55 -32.54
N GLN A 479 -6.88 10.02 -32.66
CA GLN A 479 -8.06 9.24 -32.33
C GLN A 479 -9.13 9.45 -33.39
N ASP A 480 -9.54 8.37 -34.04
CA ASP A 480 -10.62 8.35 -35.02
C ASP A 480 -11.84 7.67 -34.35
N ALA A 481 -12.84 8.46 -33.93
CA ALA A 481 -14.08 7.94 -33.35
C ALA A 481 -15.23 7.99 -34.38
N SER A 482 -16.15 7.02 -34.34
CA SER A 482 -17.19 6.88 -35.36
C SER A 482 -18.20 8.04 -35.40
N ILE A 483 -18.53 8.63 -34.25
CA ILE A 483 -19.58 9.67 -34.11
C ILE A 483 -19.05 11.05 -33.71
N LEU A 484 -17.82 11.14 -33.18
CA LEU A 484 -17.22 12.40 -32.68
C LEU A 484 -16.19 13.00 -33.65
N GLY A 485 -16.01 12.40 -34.83
CA GLY A 485 -14.96 12.77 -35.77
C GLY A 485 -13.58 12.24 -35.39
N GLY A 486 -12.56 12.73 -36.10
CA GLY A 486 -11.15 12.43 -35.82
C GLY A 486 -10.44 13.62 -35.18
N SER A 487 -9.43 13.35 -34.37
CA SER A 487 -8.51 14.35 -33.82
C SER A 487 -7.07 13.88 -34.04
N ARG A 488 -6.20 14.80 -34.46
CA ARG A 488 -4.77 14.56 -34.71
C ARG A 488 -3.95 15.67 -34.08
N ILE A 489 -3.56 15.45 -32.83
CA ILE A 489 -2.87 16.43 -32.01
C ILE A 489 -1.37 16.17 -32.06
N LEU A 490 -0.62 17.22 -32.37
CA LEU A 490 0.83 17.27 -32.15
C LEU A 490 1.09 18.28 -31.03
N SER A 491 1.84 17.89 -30.00
CA SER A 491 2.21 18.75 -28.88
C SER A 491 3.71 18.70 -28.59
N LEU A 492 4.26 19.85 -28.22
CA LEU A 492 5.65 20.05 -27.83
C LEU A 492 5.64 20.66 -26.42
N GLY A 493 6.27 19.99 -25.47
CA GLY A 493 6.41 20.43 -24.08
C GLY A 493 7.86 20.70 -23.72
N TYR A 494 8.10 21.73 -22.93
CA TYR A 494 9.39 22.06 -22.35
C TYR A 494 9.21 22.38 -20.87
N ASN A 495 10.05 21.81 -20.01
CA ASN A 495 10.06 22.08 -18.58
C ASN A 495 11.49 22.29 -18.12
N ALA A 496 11.72 23.27 -17.25
CA ALA A 496 13.03 23.60 -16.72
C ALA A 496 12.98 24.08 -15.27
N THR A 497 13.94 23.66 -14.44
CA THR A 497 14.14 24.23 -13.10
C THR A 497 15.31 25.22 -13.14
N VAL A 498 15.04 26.48 -12.83
CA VAL A 498 16.01 27.57 -12.77
C VAL A 498 16.32 27.90 -11.31
N GLY A 499 17.58 27.73 -10.90
CA GLY A 499 17.96 27.79 -9.48
C GLY A 499 17.37 26.63 -8.67
N SER A 500 16.91 26.91 -7.45
CA SER A 500 16.24 25.95 -6.57
C SER A 500 14.75 26.24 -6.32
N ARG A 501 14.26 27.41 -6.77
CA ARG A 501 12.92 27.91 -6.41
C ARG A 501 11.99 28.12 -7.60
N VAL A 502 12.49 28.19 -8.84
CA VAL A 502 11.69 28.56 -10.01
C VAL A 502 11.61 27.38 -10.98
N ASN A 503 10.38 26.96 -11.30
CA ASN A 503 10.10 26.00 -12.36
C ASN A 503 9.43 26.73 -13.51
N VAL A 504 9.95 26.56 -14.73
CA VAL A 504 9.42 27.14 -15.96
C VAL A 504 8.86 26.01 -16.80
N PHE A 505 7.69 26.22 -17.38
CA PHE A 505 7.08 25.28 -18.30
C PHE A 505 6.55 26.02 -19.53
N ALA A 506 6.56 25.33 -20.67
CA ALA A 506 5.92 25.76 -21.90
C ALA A 506 5.36 24.54 -22.63
N ASN A 507 4.16 24.66 -23.18
CA ASN A 507 3.52 23.66 -24.00
C ASN A 507 2.90 24.33 -25.22
N ALA A 508 3.10 23.75 -26.40
CA ALA A 508 2.46 24.19 -27.62
C ALA A 508 1.80 22.97 -28.27
N PHE A 509 0.56 23.09 -28.73
CA PHE A 509 -0.13 22.00 -29.40
C PHE A 509 -0.99 22.48 -30.55
N ARG A 510 -1.27 21.56 -31.47
CA ARG A 510 -2.13 21.80 -32.63
C ARG A 510 -2.87 20.53 -33.01
N ASP A 511 -4.20 20.60 -33.04
CA ASP A 511 -5.04 19.62 -33.73
C ASP A 511 -5.06 19.95 -35.23
N ARG A 512 -4.72 18.96 -36.04
CA ARG A 512 -4.72 19.06 -37.51
C ARG A 512 -6.12 18.84 -38.11
N ASP A 513 -7.01 18.15 -37.40
CA ASP A 513 -8.38 17.89 -37.86
C ASP A 513 -9.36 19.00 -37.43
N GLN A 514 -8.96 19.83 -36.47
CA GLN A 514 -9.73 20.99 -36.02
C GLN A 514 -8.92 22.29 -36.24
N PRO A 515 -9.18 23.06 -37.33
CA PRO A 515 -8.35 24.21 -37.76
C PRO A 515 -8.22 25.35 -36.74
N HIS A 516 -9.09 25.40 -35.72
CA HIS A 516 -9.06 26.42 -34.66
C HIS A 516 -8.66 25.85 -33.29
N SER A 517 -8.34 24.55 -33.21
CA SER A 517 -7.88 23.90 -31.98
C SER A 517 -6.35 23.82 -31.99
N GLY A 518 -5.71 24.88 -31.55
CA GLY A 518 -4.28 24.91 -31.28
C GLY A 518 -3.98 25.99 -30.28
N GLY A 519 -2.93 25.81 -29.50
CA GLY A 519 -2.59 26.76 -28.47
C GLY A 519 -1.18 26.64 -27.95
N ILE A 520 -0.80 27.67 -27.20
CA ILE A 520 0.46 27.75 -26.48
C ILE A 520 0.13 28.13 -25.04
N TYR A 521 0.75 27.46 -24.09
CA TYR A 521 0.64 27.71 -22.67
C TYR A 521 2.04 27.77 -22.10
N ALA A 522 2.40 28.86 -21.43
CA ALA A 522 3.70 29.00 -20.82
C ALA A 522 3.58 29.69 -19.47
N GLY A 523 4.42 29.31 -18.52
CA GLY A 523 4.36 29.89 -17.20
C GLY A 523 5.55 29.52 -16.34
N LEU A 524 5.52 30.08 -15.14
CA LEU A 524 6.51 29.84 -14.12
C LEU A 524 5.82 29.63 -12.77
N ILE A 525 6.39 28.74 -11.97
CA ILE A 525 6.00 28.43 -10.60
C ILE A 525 7.20 28.78 -9.72
N ILE A 526 6.96 29.61 -8.70
CA ILE A 526 7.94 30.09 -7.74
C ILE A 526 7.58 29.49 -6.38
N ASN A 527 8.45 28.64 -5.85
CA ASN A 527 8.35 28.12 -4.51
C ASN A 527 9.00 29.12 -3.54
N LEU A 528 8.18 29.69 -2.66
CA LEU A 528 8.58 30.61 -1.60
C LEU A 528 8.72 29.85 -0.27
N ASP A 529 9.20 30.54 0.76
CA ASP A 529 9.28 29.98 2.10
C ASP A 529 7.87 29.74 2.69
N HIS A 530 7.76 29.01 3.79
CA HIS A 530 6.47 28.65 4.44
C HIS A 530 5.49 27.83 3.58
N ARG A 531 6.01 27.06 2.61
CA ARG A 531 5.21 26.22 1.67
C ARG A 531 4.29 27.03 0.76
N ILE A 532 4.56 28.31 0.56
CA ILE A 532 3.79 29.12 -0.36
C ILE A 532 4.34 28.91 -1.77
N SER A 533 3.48 28.59 -2.73
CA SER A 533 3.81 28.61 -4.15
C SER A 533 3.04 29.72 -4.85
N ALA A 534 3.71 30.46 -5.71
CA ALA A 534 3.12 31.45 -6.58
C ALA A 534 3.37 31.07 -8.04
N SER A 535 2.39 31.27 -8.92
CA SER A 535 2.56 30.99 -10.34
C SER A 535 1.97 32.07 -11.21
N VAL A 536 2.60 32.26 -12.36
CA VAL A 536 2.15 33.16 -13.43
C VAL A 536 2.22 32.38 -14.72
N SER A 537 1.11 32.34 -15.45
CA SER A 537 1.06 31.65 -16.74
C SER A 537 0.23 32.42 -17.76
N ALA A 538 0.68 32.41 -19.00
CA ALA A 538 -0.05 32.94 -20.14
C ALA A 538 -0.46 31.80 -21.07
N SER A 539 -1.68 31.85 -21.56
CA SER A 539 -2.21 30.92 -22.54
C SER A 539 -2.75 31.65 -23.76
N HIS A 540 -2.64 31.02 -24.91
CA HIS A 540 -3.32 31.42 -26.13
C HIS A 540 -3.89 30.17 -26.78
N TYR A 541 -5.21 30.07 -26.91
CA TYR A 541 -5.90 28.92 -27.49
C TYR A 541 -6.96 29.39 -28.49
N GLY A 542 -6.80 29.01 -29.75
CA GLY A 542 -7.65 29.50 -30.84
C GLY A 542 -7.58 31.03 -30.93
N SER A 543 -8.68 31.72 -30.61
CA SER A 543 -8.70 33.19 -30.50
C SER A 543 -8.60 33.70 -29.07
N ALA A 544 -8.70 32.84 -28.06
CA ALA A 544 -8.68 33.23 -26.66
C ALA A 544 -7.24 33.42 -26.18
N SER A 545 -6.97 34.50 -25.45
CA SER A 545 -5.70 34.72 -24.75
C SER A 545 -5.99 34.99 -23.30
N THR A 546 -5.32 34.28 -22.39
CA THR A 546 -5.51 34.47 -20.95
C THR A 546 -4.17 34.63 -20.24
N LEU A 547 -4.17 35.42 -19.17
CA LEU A 547 -3.07 35.57 -18.23
C LEU A 547 -3.62 35.21 -16.85
N SER A 548 -3.06 34.17 -16.25
CA SER A 548 -3.45 33.66 -14.93
C SER A 548 -2.32 33.89 -13.94
N THR A 549 -2.68 34.35 -12.75
CA THR A 549 -1.80 34.48 -11.59
C THR A 549 -2.43 33.78 -10.41
N SER A 550 -1.65 32.99 -9.68
CA SER A 550 -2.14 32.32 -8.49
C SER A 550 -1.10 32.27 -7.39
N ALA A 551 -1.58 32.17 -6.17
CA ALA A 551 -0.78 31.88 -5.01
C ALA A 551 -1.55 30.89 -4.13
N ASN A 552 -0.83 29.97 -3.50
CA ASN A 552 -1.45 29.00 -2.60
C ASN A 552 -0.49 28.55 -1.51
N GLN A 553 -1.07 28.16 -0.39
CA GLN A 553 -0.40 27.46 0.68
C GLN A 553 -1.20 26.18 0.96
N PRO A 554 -0.64 24.99 0.71
CA PRO A 554 -1.32 23.75 1.01
C PRO A 554 -1.41 23.55 2.54
N ILE A 555 -2.41 22.76 2.96
CA ILE A 555 -2.55 22.30 4.35
C ILE A 555 -1.36 21.41 4.72
N ASP A 556 -0.95 21.47 6.00
CA ASP A 556 -0.07 20.45 6.58
C ASP A 556 -0.87 19.18 6.86
N TYR A 557 -0.63 18.11 6.10
CA TYR A 557 -1.43 16.89 6.27
C TYR A 557 -1.31 16.27 7.67
N ASP A 558 -0.14 16.40 8.31
CA ASP A 558 0.08 15.76 9.60
C ASP A 558 -0.31 16.64 10.78
N LYS A 559 -0.08 17.95 10.69
CA LYS A 559 -0.44 18.90 11.77
C LYS A 559 -1.87 19.41 11.64
N GLY A 560 -2.49 19.25 10.48
CA GLY A 560 -3.75 19.92 10.14
C GLY A 560 -3.59 21.44 10.05
N GLY A 561 -4.71 22.14 10.23
CA GLY A 561 -4.76 23.60 10.21
C GLY A 561 -5.24 24.18 8.88
N PHE A 562 -4.77 25.38 8.56
CA PHE A 562 -5.28 26.17 7.43
C PHE A 562 -4.40 26.07 6.17
N GLY A 563 -5.07 25.94 5.03
CA GLY A 563 -4.51 26.18 3.69
C GLY A 563 -5.37 27.17 2.93
N TRP A 564 -4.82 27.75 1.86
CA TRP A 564 -5.55 28.70 1.04
C TRP A 564 -5.06 28.66 -0.41
N ASN A 565 -5.94 29.04 -1.33
CA ASN A 565 -5.65 29.19 -2.75
C ASN A 565 -6.34 30.44 -3.27
N VAL A 566 -5.59 31.27 -3.97
CA VAL A 566 -6.14 32.42 -4.71
C VAL A 566 -5.67 32.34 -6.16
N LEU A 567 -6.58 32.64 -7.08
CA LEU A 567 -6.33 32.67 -8.51
C LEU A 567 -7.03 33.91 -9.08
N GLY A 568 -6.34 34.61 -9.96
CA GLY A 568 -6.90 35.63 -10.83
C GLY A 568 -6.50 35.36 -12.26
N GLU A 569 -7.47 35.40 -13.16
CA GLU A 569 -7.26 35.20 -14.59
C GLU A 569 -7.98 36.30 -15.37
N GLY A 570 -7.28 36.85 -16.35
CA GLY A 570 -7.81 37.85 -17.27
C GLY A 570 -7.56 37.43 -18.70
N GLY A 571 -8.58 37.54 -19.54
CA GLY A 571 -8.45 37.24 -20.96
C GLY A 571 -9.11 38.26 -21.87
N ASN A 572 -9.01 38.00 -23.17
CA ASN A 572 -9.70 38.79 -24.18
C ASN A 572 -11.23 38.52 -24.18
N GLY A 573 -12.00 39.35 -24.88
CA GLY A 573 -13.47 39.24 -24.89
C GLY A 573 -14.15 39.58 -23.55
N GLY A 574 -13.46 40.32 -22.68
CA GLY A 574 -13.96 40.66 -21.34
C GLY A 574 -13.92 39.49 -20.35
N TYR A 575 -13.20 38.41 -20.67
CA TYR A 575 -13.04 37.28 -19.77
C TYR A 575 -12.25 37.69 -18.52
N ARG A 576 -12.84 37.46 -17.34
CA ARG A 576 -12.16 37.58 -16.05
C ARG A 576 -12.63 36.47 -15.15
N HIS A 577 -11.72 35.90 -14.40
CA HIS A 577 -12.00 34.87 -13.43
C HIS A 577 -11.19 35.13 -12.17
N ALA A 578 -11.81 34.98 -11.01
CA ALA A 578 -11.15 35.11 -9.73
C ALA A 578 -11.69 34.05 -8.80
N LEU A 579 -10.81 33.41 -8.05
CA LEU A 579 -11.15 32.35 -7.11
C LEU A 579 -10.39 32.58 -5.82
N GLY A 580 -11.11 32.49 -4.71
CA GLY A 580 -10.54 32.45 -3.37
C GLY A 580 -11.08 31.22 -2.65
N ARG A 581 -10.17 30.41 -2.11
CA ARG A 581 -10.49 29.20 -1.37
C ARG A 581 -9.71 29.18 -0.07
N LEU A 582 -10.39 28.84 1.01
CA LEU A 582 -9.84 28.59 2.33
C LEU A 582 -10.15 27.14 2.70
N ASP A 583 -9.13 26.41 3.12
CA ASP A 583 -9.23 25.03 3.56
C ASP A 583 -8.83 24.92 5.03
N TYR A 584 -9.55 24.11 5.79
CA TYR A 584 -9.28 23.80 7.18
C TYR A 584 -9.36 22.29 7.40
N GLN A 585 -8.28 21.71 7.92
CA GLN A 585 -8.21 20.30 8.30
C GLN A 585 -8.11 20.17 9.81
N SER A 586 -8.92 19.28 10.36
CA SER A 586 -8.92 18.85 11.75
C SER A 586 -8.80 17.33 11.84
N ASP A 587 -8.67 16.80 13.05
CA ASP A 587 -8.60 15.35 13.27
C ASP A 587 -9.92 14.63 12.93
N ILE A 588 -11.04 15.36 12.92
CA ILE A 588 -12.40 14.82 12.70
C ILE A 588 -12.94 15.07 11.28
N GLY A 589 -12.17 15.71 10.40
CA GLY A 589 -12.63 16.03 9.04
C GLY A 589 -12.00 17.29 8.44
N ASN A 590 -12.37 17.54 7.19
CA ASN A 590 -11.92 18.68 6.39
C ASN A 590 -13.11 19.58 6.03
N LEU A 591 -12.88 20.89 6.04
CA LEU A 591 -13.82 21.92 5.63
C LEU A 591 -13.14 22.85 4.63
N SER A 592 -13.81 23.13 3.52
CA SER A 592 -13.36 24.09 2.52
C SER A 592 -14.45 25.11 2.26
N ALA A 593 -14.07 26.38 2.17
CA ALA A 593 -14.94 27.46 1.74
C ALA A 593 -14.34 28.10 0.49
N GLN A 594 -15.15 28.27 -0.54
CA GLN A 594 -14.70 28.82 -1.82
C GLN A 594 -15.68 29.85 -2.36
N VAL A 595 -15.13 30.90 -2.95
CA VAL A 595 -15.87 31.88 -3.73
C VAL A 595 -15.16 32.04 -5.06
N GLU A 596 -15.94 31.94 -6.13
CA GLU A 596 -15.47 32.10 -7.49
C GLU A 596 -16.31 33.16 -8.20
N HIS A 597 -15.65 34.06 -8.91
CA HIS A 597 -16.28 35.05 -9.77
C HIS A 597 -15.77 34.88 -11.19
N SER A 598 -16.68 34.68 -12.14
CA SER A 598 -16.38 34.56 -13.57
C SER A 598 -17.20 35.58 -14.33
N SER A 599 -16.57 36.34 -15.23
CA SER A 599 -17.25 37.22 -16.18
C SER A 599 -16.80 36.92 -17.59
N PHE A 600 -17.74 36.88 -18.53
CA PHE A 600 -17.48 36.73 -19.96
C PHE A 600 -18.47 37.59 -20.75
N ALA A 601 -17.95 38.41 -21.67
CA ALA A 601 -18.73 39.42 -22.39
C ALA A 601 -19.61 40.26 -21.43
N ASN A 602 -20.94 40.14 -21.52
CA ASN A 602 -21.91 40.90 -20.70
C ASN A 602 -22.49 40.09 -19.53
N SER A 603 -21.95 38.90 -19.23
CA SER A 603 -22.47 38.02 -18.18
C SER A 603 -21.44 37.88 -17.06
N SER A 604 -21.91 37.84 -15.81
CA SER A 604 -21.06 37.45 -14.69
C SER A 604 -21.78 36.52 -13.72
N PHE A 605 -21.02 35.61 -13.15
CA PHE A 605 -21.44 34.55 -12.27
C PHE A 605 -20.57 34.61 -11.02
N THR A 606 -21.20 34.54 -9.85
CA THR A 606 -20.49 34.37 -8.59
C THR A 606 -21.02 33.11 -7.92
N THR A 607 -20.16 32.12 -7.76
CA THR A 607 -20.49 30.87 -7.07
C THR A 607 -19.80 30.88 -5.71
N SER A 608 -20.54 30.49 -4.68
CA SER A 608 -20.01 30.30 -3.33
C SER A 608 -20.32 28.88 -2.90
N SER A 609 -19.32 28.16 -2.39
CA SER A 609 -19.44 26.77 -1.98
C SER A 609 -18.81 26.54 -0.61
N LEU A 610 -19.43 25.63 0.14
CA LEU A 610 -18.92 25.04 1.38
C LEU A 610 -18.85 23.54 1.17
N TYR A 611 -17.67 22.97 1.32
CA TYR A 611 -17.41 21.55 1.15
C TYR A 611 -16.90 20.95 2.46
N ALA A 612 -17.53 19.88 2.92
CA ALA A 612 -17.15 19.18 4.16
C ALA A 612 -16.96 17.70 3.88
N THR A 613 -15.88 17.12 4.40
CA THR A 613 -15.60 15.68 4.27
C THR A 613 -15.12 15.10 5.59
N GLY A 614 -15.48 13.85 5.84
CA GLY A 614 -15.04 13.13 7.03
C GLY A 614 -15.47 11.68 6.99
N SER A 615 -15.18 10.97 8.07
CA SER A 615 -15.58 9.60 8.30
C SER A 615 -16.13 9.44 9.72
N LEU A 616 -17.13 8.59 9.88
CA LEU A 616 -17.62 8.13 11.18
C LEU A 616 -17.44 6.62 11.26
N VAL A 617 -16.75 6.15 12.29
CA VAL A 617 -16.52 4.73 12.56
C VAL A 617 -17.27 4.33 13.81
N TRP A 618 -17.98 3.22 13.76
CA TRP A 618 -18.55 2.56 14.93
C TRP A 618 -17.91 1.18 15.11
N MET A 619 -17.11 1.04 16.16
CA MET A 619 -16.36 -0.18 16.49
C MET A 619 -15.98 -0.15 17.98
N ASP A 620 -15.86 -1.32 18.61
CA ASP A 620 -15.55 -1.46 20.05
C ASP A 620 -16.49 -0.67 20.97
N GLY A 621 -17.77 -0.55 20.60
CA GLY A 621 -18.77 0.20 21.34
C GLY A 621 -18.65 1.74 21.25
N ALA A 622 -17.65 2.26 20.56
CA ALA A 622 -17.41 3.70 20.40
C ALA A 622 -17.77 4.20 18.99
N VAL A 623 -18.28 5.43 18.91
CA VAL A 623 -18.45 6.16 17.65
C VAL A 623 -17.37 7.23 17.57
N LEU A 624 -16.50 7.12 16.57
CA LEU A 624 -15.31 7.95 16.41
C LEU A 624 -15.38 8.68 15.08
N ALA A 625 -15.07 9.97 15.08
CA ALA A 625 -14.96 10.77 13.87
C ALA A 625 -13.51 10.86 13.43
N SER A 626 -13.27 10.84 12.13
CA SER A 626 -11.96 11.11 11.55
C SER A 626 -12.08 11.84 10.22
N ARG A 627 -10.92 12.17 9.66
CA ARG A 627 -10.78 12.49 8.24
C ARG A 627 -11.29 11.32 7.38
N PRO A 628 -11.59 11.54 6.09
CA PRO A 628 -12.04 10.47 5.20
C PRO A 628 -11.05 9.30 5.19
N ILE A 629 -11.58 8.08 5.37
CA ILE A 629 -10.78 6.85 5.41
C ILE A 629 -10.80 6.21 4.02
N SER A 630 -9.64 6.08 3.37
CA SER A 630 -9.57 5.58 1.99
C SER A 630 -9.19 4.10 1.87
N ASP A 631 -8.34 3.63 2.77
CA ASP A 631 -7.87 2.24 2.83
C ASP A 631 -8.27 1.59 4.16
N ALA A 632 -7.32 1.29 5.05
CA ALA A 632 -7.60 0.67 6.34
C ALA A 632 -7.40 1.64 7.52
N PHE A 633 -7.86 1.24 8.70
CA PHE A 633 -7.75 2.03 9.93
C PHE A 633 -7.65 1.13 11.17
N ALA A 634 -7.23 1.71 12.29
CA ALA A 634 -7.29 1.06 13.60
C ALA A 634 -8.11 1.88 14.58
N VAL A 635 -8.89 1.19 15.42
CA VAL A 635 -9.40 1.74 16.67
C VAL A 635 -8.50 1.24 17.78
N VAL A 636 -7.83 2.19 18.42
CA VAL A 636 -7.03 1.94 19.61
C VAL A 636 -7.94 1.97 20.82
N SER A 637 -7.76 1.02 21.74
CA SER A 637 -8.50 0.93 22.99
C SER A 637 -7.53 0.73 24.15
N THR A 638 -7.60 1.59 25.15
CA THR A 638 -6.81 1.52 26.40
C THR A 638 -7.65 1.03 27.58
N ASP A 639 -8.69 0.23 27.29
CA ASP A 639 -9.64 -0.31 28.27
C ASP A 639 -10.25 0.77 29.21
N GLY A 640 -10.47 1.98 28.67
CA GLY A 640 -11.12 3.08 29.38
C GLY A 640 -10.18 4.14 29.96
N VAL A 641 -8.86 4.03 29.77
CA VAL A 641 -7.90 5.05 30.26
C VAL A 641 -7.78 6.21 29.27
N PRO A 642 -8.25 7.43 29.61
CA PRO A 642 -8.26 8.56 28.68
C PRO A 642 -6.91 9.28 28.62
N GLY A 643 -6.69 10.06 27.55
CA GLY A 643 -5.55 10.96 27.41
C GLY A 643 -4.21 10.28 27.15
N VAL A 644 -4.20 8.98 26.83
CA VAL A 644 -2.97 8.22 26.56
C VAL A 644 -2.44 8.59 25.18
N PRO A 645 -1.20 9.10 25.06
CA PRO A 645 -0.60 9.37 23.76
C PRO A 645 -0.37 8.07 22.99
N VAL A 646 -0.76 8.07 21.72
CA VAL A 646 -0.60 6.92 20.83
C VAL A 646 0.35 7.30 19.71
N LEU A 647 1.23 6.37 19.36
CA LEU A 647 2.21 6.52 18.32
C LEU A 647 1.92 5.55 17.18
N ARG A 648 2.18 6.00 15.95
CA ARG A 648 2.24 5.19 14.74
C ARG A 648 3.62 5.34 14.14
N GLU A 649 4.35 4.24 13.93
CA GLU A 649 5.73 4.27 13.43
C GLU A 649 6.63 5.23 14.25
N ASN A 650 6.53 5.16 15.59
CA ASN A 650 7.24 6.02 16.55
C ASN A 650 6.94 7.53 16.46
N ARG A 651 5.80 7.90 15.86
CA ARG A 651 5.32 9.29 15.81
C ARG A 651 3.97 9.41 16.48
N VAL A 652 3.85 10.34 17.43
CA VAL A 652 2.56 10.65 18.09
C VAL A 652 1.52 11.03 17.03
N VAL A 653 0.42 10.29 17.01
CA VAL A 653 -0.70 10.50 16.07
C VAL A 653 -1.91 11.14 16.76
N GLY A 654 -2.04 10.98 18.07
CA GLY A 654 -3.12 11.57 18.86
C GLY A 654 -3.15 11.04 20.29
N THR A 655 -4.18 11.41 21.05
CA THR A 655 -4.42 10.91 22.40
C THR A 655 -5.79 10.25 22.51
N THR A 656 -5.93 9.25 23.39
CA THR A 656 -7.22 8.60 23.60
C THR A 656 -8.27 9.57 24.19
N ASN A 657 -9.51 9.41 23.75
CA ASN A 657 -10.66 10.20 24.22
C ASN A 657 -11.07 9.80 25.65
N SER A 658 -12.15 10.40 26.17
CA SER A 658 -12.67 10.10 27.52
C SER A 658 -13.09 8.65 27.75
N GLY A 659 -13.36 7.89 26.69
CA GLY A 659 -13.66 6.45 26.73
C GLY A 659 -12.43 5.56 26.57
N GLY A 660 -11.23 6.12 26.42
CA GLY A 660 -10.00 5.35 26.18
C GLY A 660 -9.83 4.92 24.71
N HIS A 661 -10.48 5.59 23.76
CA HIS A 661 -10.38 5.25 22.34
C HIS A 661 -9.67 6.32 21.50
N LEU A 662 -8.94 5.88 20.48
CA LEU A 662 -8.42 6.74 19.42
C LEU A 662 -8.61 6.06 18.07
N LEU A 663 -9.08 6.80 17.07
CA LEU A 663 -9.18 6.34 15.69
C LEU A 663 -7.93 6.79 14.92
N ILE A 664 -7.19 5.82 14.39
CA ILE A 664 -6.03 6.06 13.52
C ILE A 664 -6.43 5.74 12.09
N PRO A 665 -6.63 6.75 11.23
CA PRO A 665 -6.89 6.55 9.81
C PRO A 665 -5.61 6.18 9.05
N ASP A 666 -5.76 5.84 7.77
CA ASP A 666 -4.67 5.74 6.79
C ASP A 666 -3.62 4.68 7.15
N LEU A 667 -4.07 3.49 7.58
CA LEU A 667 -3.21 2.32 7.71
C LEU A 667 -3.03 1.61 6.37
N LEU A 668 -1.88 1.00 6.18
CA LEU A 668 -1.56 0.22 5.00
C LEU A 668 -2.20 -1.17 5.12
N SER A 669 -3.09 -1.50 4.19
CA SER A 669 -3.68 -2.83 4.11
C SER A 669 -2.66 -3.92 3.82
N TYR A 670 -2.86 -5.11 4.41
CA TYR A 670 -2.03 -6.31 4.28
C TYR A 670 -0.56 -6.14 4.68
N ASN A 671 -0.18 -4.99 5.21
CA ASN A 671 1.17 -4.69 5.69
C ASN A 671 1.16 -4.56 7.22
N ASN A 672 2.31 -4.77 7.84
CA ASN A 672 2.48 -4.47 9.26
C ASN A 672 2.42 -2.95 9.46
N ASN A 673 1.57 -2.54 10.40
CA ASN A 673 1.49 -1.19 10.92
C ASN A 673 1.87 -1.25 12.39
N HIS A 674 2.90 -0.51 12.77
CA HIS A 674 3.39 -0.44 14.14
C HIS A 674 2.63 0.63 14.92
N ILE A 675 1.95 0.20 16.00
CA ILE A 675 1.18 1.07 16.88
C ILE A 675 1.70 0.88 18.30
N SER A 676 1.98 1.96 19.02
CA SER A 676 2.38 1.92 20.42
C SER A 676 1.70 3.01 21.24
N ILE A 677 1.78 2.89 22.56
CA ILE A 677 1.34 3.92 23.50
C ILE A 677 2.54 4.49 24.25
N ASP A 678 2.49 5.79 24.56
CA ASP A 678 3.46 6.40 25.46
C ASP A 678 3.06 6.11 26.91
N THR A 679 3.92 5.39 27.62
CA THR A 679 3.68 4.99 29.01
C THR A 679 4.18 6.03 30.03
N LEU A 680 4.92 7.06 29.60
CA LEU A 680 5.58 8.01 30.51
C LEU A 680 4.58 8.88 31.29
N ASP A 681 3.45 9.22 30.67
CA ASP A 681 2.40 10.07 31.25
C ASP A 681 1.31 9.26 31.96
N LEU A 682 1.46 7.92 32.06
CA LEU A 682 0.49 7.08 32.77
C LEU A 682 0.61 7.25 34.30
N PRO A 683 -0.50 7.13 35.04
CA PRO A 683 -0.47 7.10 36.50
C PRO A 683 0.50 6.04 37.04
N ALA A 684 1.13 6.30 38.19
CA ALA A 684 2.08 5.37 38.80
C ALA A 684 1.44 4.02 39.21
N ASP A 685 0.12 3.99 39.39
CA ASP A 685 -0.68 2.78 39.64
C ASP A 685 -1.10 2.07 38.34
N ALA A 686 -0.68 2.51 37.14
CA ALA A 686 -1.04 1.85 35.88
C ALA A 686 -0.19 0.60 35.63
N GLU A 687 -0.86 -0.49 35.24
CA GLU A 687 -0.26 -1.73 34.77
C GLU A 687 -0.51 -1.87 33.26
N VAL A 688 0.58 -1.96 32.48
CA VAL A 688 0.52 -2.09 31.02
C VAL A 688 1.10 -3.45 30.64
N LYS A 689 0.28 -4.31 30.02
CA LYS A 689 0.73 -5.65 29.60
C LYS A 689 1.54 -5.64 28.30
N THR A 690 1.20 -4.73 27.40
CA THR A 690 1.88 -4.50 26.13
C THR A 690 1.75 -3.02 25.82
N ASP A 691 2.84 -2.40 25.41
CA ASP A 691 2.94 -1.00 25.01
C ASP A 691 3.05 -0.83 23.49
N GLN A 692 3.29 -1.93 22.78
CA GLN A 692 3.44 -1.99 21.33
C GLN A 692 2.63 -3.15 20.72
N LEU A 693 2.09 -2.92 19.52
CA LEU A 693 1.38 -3.89 18.70
C LEU A 693 1.75 -3.73 17.22
N GLU A 694 1.78 -4.84 16.50
CA GLU A 694 1.81 -4.85 15.03
C GLU A 694 0.46 -5.34 14.52
N VAL A 695 -0.17 -4.54 13.64
CA VAL A 695 -1.45 -4.90 13.04
C VAL A 695 -1.38 -4.85 11.53
N ALA A 696 -1.97 -5.85 10.89
CA ALA A 696 -2.14 -5.90 9.43
C ALA A 696 -3.63 -5.92 9.10
N PRO A 697 -4.26 -4.76 8.82
CA PRO A 697 -5.67 -4.72 8.48
C PRO A 697 -5.92 -5.20 7.05
N ARG A 698 -7.13 -5.71 6.79
CA ARG A 698 -7.62 -5.93 5.42
C ARG A 698 -8.04 -4.60 4.78
N THR A 699 -8.09 -4.56 3.45
CA THR A 699 -8.58 -3.39 2.70
C THR A 699 -9.97 -2.97 3.16
N ARG A 700 -10.15 -1.64 3.33
CA ARG A 700 -11.42 -1.03 3.73
C ARG A 700 -12.02 -1.61 5.01
N SER A 701 -11.16 -2.05 5.94
CA SER A 701 -11.56 -2.65 7.20
C SER A 701 -10.82 -2.02 8.38
N GLY A 702 -11.49 -2.00 9.53
CA GLY A 702 -10.91 -1.56 10.80
C GLY A 702 -10.35 -2.72 11.63
N VAL A 703 -9.26 -2.51 12.35
CA VAL A 703 -8.71 -3.45 13.35
C VAL A 703 -8.71 -2.85 14.75
N LEU A 704 -8.88 -3.70 15.77
CA LEU A 704 -8.83 -3.27 17.18
C LEU A 704 -7.39 -3.42 17.68
N ALA A 705 -6.73 -2.30 17.95
CA ALA A 705 -5.43 -2.25 18.61
C ALA A 705 -5.66 -2.04 20.11
N ARG A 706 -5.85 -3.14 20.84
CA ARG A 706 -6.18 -3.11 22.27
C ARG A 706 -4.91 -3.16 23.12
N PHE A 707 -4.69 -2.11 23.91
CA PHE A 707 -3.66 -2.02 24.94
C PHE A 707 -4.33 -2.20 26.30
N PRO A 708 -4.26 -3.39 26.92
CA PRO A 708 -4.89 -3.60 28.21
C PRO A 708 -4.14 -2.80 29.28
N ILE A 709 -4.76 -1.73 29.77
CA ILE A 709 -4.26 -0.94 30.88
C ILE A 709 -5.15 -1.21 32.09
N SER A 710 -4.60 -1.89 33.09
CA SER A 710 -5.22 -2.08 34.40
C SER A 710 -4.65 -1.07 35.40
N ARG A 711 -5.26 -0.97 36.57
CA ARG A 711 -4.66 -0.32 37.73
C ARG A 711 -4.20 -1.38 38.70
N TYR A 712 -2.96 -1.27 39.17
CA TYR A 712 -2.47 -2.01 40.31
C TYR A 712 -3.34 -1.68 41.52
N GLN A 713 -4.03 -2.68 42.05
CA GLN A 713 -4.61 -2.64 43.40
C GLN A 713 -3.61 -3.22 44.41
N GLY A 714 -2.33 -2.99 44.16
CA GLY A 714 -1.24 -3.55 44.95
C GLY A 714 -0.70 -2.56 45.97
N ALA A 715 -0.07 -3.07 47.02
CA ALA A 715 0.58 -2.27 48.05
C ALA A 715 1.88 -2.95 48.50
N VAL A 716 2.79 -2.15 49.05
CA VAL A 716 3.95 -2.70 49.76
C VAL A 716 3.48 -3.12 51.15
N VAL A 717 3.45 -4.41 51.42
CA VAL A 717 2.98 -4.96 52.69
C VAL A 717 4.17 -5.26 53.59
N VAL A 718 4.16 -4.74 54.81
CA VAL A 718 5.16 -5.06 55.83
C VAL A 718 4.69 -6.28 56.61
N LEU A 719 5.43 -7.37 56.53
CA LEU A 719 5.16 -8.62 57.23
C LEU A 719 6.13 -8.84 58.39
N THR A 720 5.57 -9.15 59.56
CA THR A 720 6.35 -9.45 60.77
C THR A 720 5.99 -10.83 61.31
N ASP A 721 6.86 -11.41 62.13
CA ASP A 721 6.51 -12.56 62.95
C ASP A 721 5.59 -12.17 64.12
N GLU A 722 5.23 -13.15 64.97
CA GLU A 722 4.41 -12.94 66.17
C GLU A 722 5.10 -12.08 67.24
N GLN A 723 6.43 -11.91 67.16
CA GLN A 723 7.23 -11.08 68.06
C GLN A 723 7.40 -9.64 67.51
N GLY A 724 6.87 -9.34 66.32
CA GLY A 724 6.97 -8.04 65.66
C GLY A 724 8.28 -7.83 64.90
N GLN A 725 9.11 -8.87 64.75
CA GLN A 725 10.33 -8.81 63.95
C GLN A 725 10.02 -8.99 62.47
N ALA A 726 10.67 -8.24 61.59
CA ALA A 726 10.51 -8.36 60.15
C ALA A 726 10.78 -9.79 59.65
N LEU A 727 9.96 -10.28 58.73
CA LEU A 727 10.21 -11.58 58.09
C LEU A 727 11.56 -11.59 57.35
N PRO A 728 12.29 -12.73 57.34
CA PRO A 728 13.57 -12.83 56.67
C PRO A 728 13.49 -12.54 55.17
N VAL A 729 14.49 -11.84 54.64
CA VAL A 729 14.64 -11.59 53.19
C VAL A 729 14.69 -12.91 52.43
N GLY A 730 13.97 -12.99 51.31
CA GLY A 730 13.88 -14.21 50.49
C GLY A 730 12.80 -15.20 50.93
N THR A 731 12.07 -14.92 52.02
CA THR A 731 10.87 -15.69 52.38
C THR A 731 9.86 -15.58 51.23
N LEU A 732 9.38 -16.71 50.73
CA LEU A 732 8.35 -16.76 49.69
C LEU A 732 6.96 -16.72 50.32
N VAL A 733 6.14 -15.79 49.85
CA VAL A 733 4.76 -15.60 50.29
C VAL A 733 3.84 -16.03 49.17
N ASP A 734 2.99 -17.02 49.44
CA ASP A 734 1.87 -17.39 48.61
C ASP A 734 0.68 -16.47 48.90
N VAL A 735 0.24 -15.76 47.87
CA VAL A 735 -0.94 -14.89 47.91
C VAL A 735 -2.03 -15.57 47.10
N LYS A 736 -3.24 -15.62 47.65
CA LYS A 736 -4.40 -16.15 46.93
C LYS A 736 -4.63 -15.35 45.64
N ASP A 737 -4.79 -16.06 44.52
CA ASP A 737 -4.99 -15.52 43.16
C ASP A 737 -3.73 -14.96 42.45
N GLU A 738 -2.55 -15.04 43.07
CA GLU A 738 -1.27 -14.83 42.37
C GLU A 738 -0.77 -16.12 41.72
N THR A 739 -0.10 -15.99 40.57
CA THR A 739 0.39 -17.15 39.80
C THR A 739 1.72 -17.70 40.31
N ALA A 740 2.47 -16.91 41.08
CA ALA A 740 3.76 -17.29 41.64
C ALA A 740 3.96 -16.71 43.05
N PRO A 741 4.69 -17.41 43.94
CA PRO A 741 5.06 -16.88 45.24
C PRO A 741 5.92 -15.62 45.13
N LEU A 742 5.66 -14.64 46.00
CA LEU A 742 6.33 -13.34 46.01
C LEU A 742 7.43 -13.29 47.08
N PRO A 743 8.64 -12.81 46.75
CA PRO A 743 9.75 -12.75 47.71
C PRO A 743 9.62 -11.54 48.65
N VAL A 744 9.84 -11.77 49.95
CA VAL A 744 10.01 -10.71 50.95
C VAL A 744 11.38 -10.05 50.80
N GLY A 745 11.39 -8.73 50.71
CA GLY A 745 12.58 -7.89 50.69
C GLY A 745 13.02 -7.42 52.08
N TYR A 746 13.85 -6.37 52.12
CA TYR A 746 14.31 -5.77 53.37
C TYR A 746 13.15 -5.21 54.22
N ASP A 747 13.34 -5.17 55.54
CA ASP A 747 12.35 -4.75 56.54
C ASP A 747 11.03 -5.56 56.53
N GLY A 748 11.03 -6.77 55.97
CA GLY A 748 9.83 -7.60 55.87
C GLY A 748 8.85 -7.09 54.81
N LYS A 749 9.28 -6.22 53.90
CA LYS A 749 8.44 -5.64 52.85
C LYS A 749 8.27 -6.60 51.67
N VAL A 750 7.03 -6.83 51.25
CA VAL A 750 6.70 -7.54 50.00
C VAL A 750 5.75 -6.67 49.19
N PHE A 751 6.02 -6.50 47.90
CA PHE A 751 5.06 -5.84 47.02
C PHE A 751 4.07 -6.89 46.53
N ILE A 752 2.80 -6.72 46.88
CA ILE A 752 1.71 -7.60 46.42
C ILE A 752 0.96 -6.84 45.32
N PRO A 753 1.00 -7.28 44.05
CA PRO A 753 0.48 -6.50 42.93
C PRO A 753 -1.05 -6.47 42.87
N HIS A 754 -1.74 -7.50 43.37
CA HIS A 754 -3.20 -7.57 43.38
C HIS A 754 -3.73 -7.85 44.80
N LEU A 755 -4.33 -6.85 45.45
CA LEU A 755 -5.06 -7.00 46.71
C LEU A 755 -6.56 -6.70 46.49
N GLN A 756 -7.41 -7.57 47.02
CA GLN A 756 -8.86 -7.39 47.05
C GLN A 756 -9.26 -6.42 48.17
N PRO A 757 -10.25 -5.53 47.96
CA PRO A 757 -10.81 -4.71 49.03
C PRO A 757 -11.35 -5.57 50.19
N GLY A 758 -10.93 -5.26 51.41
CA GLY A 758 -11.27 -6.06 52.60
C GLY A 758 -10.08 -6.89 53.07
N GLY A 759 -10.23 -8.21 53.15
CA GLY A 759 -9.21 -9.12 53.70
C GLY A 759 -8.57 -9.97 52.61
N ASN A 760 -7.24 -10.02 52.60
CA ASN A 760 -6.44 -10.88 51.74
C ASN A 760 -5.67 -11.87 52.60
N GLU A 761 -5.80 -13.15 52.31
CA GLU A 761 -5.07 -14.19 53.00
C GLU A 761 -3.76 -14.47 52.30
N ILE A 762 -2.68 -14.42 53.06
CA ILE A 762 -1.36 -14.82 52.59
C ILE A 762 -0.82 -15.94 53.46
N SER A 763 -0.02 -16.82 52.87
CA SER A 763 0.69 -17.87 53.57
C SER A 763 2.16 -17.80 53.24
N ALA A 764 3.02 -18.01 54.24
CA ALA A 764 4.46 -17.97 54.06
C ALA A 764 5.11 -19.12 54.81
N ARG A 765 6.20 -19.63 54.25
CA ARG A 765 7.02 -20.65 54.90
C ARG A 765 8.29 -20.01 55.47
N VAL A 766 8.36 -19.92 56.79
CA VAL A 766 9.51 -19.36 57.51
C VAL A 766 10.26 -20.52 58.15
N GLY A 767 11.33 -20.98 57.48
CA GLY A 767 12.01 -22.23 57.85
C GLY A 767 11.09 -23.45 57.65
N ASP A 768 10.82 -24.21 58.71
CA ASP A 768 9.92 -25.37 58.69
C ASP A 768 8.48 -25.05 59.13
N VAL A 769 8.17 -23.79 59.41
CA VAL A 769 6.88 -23.38 59.95
C VAL A 769 6.06 -22.64 58.89
N MET A 770 4.82 -23.07 58.70
CA MET A 770 3.83 -22.34 57.90
C MET A 770 3.14 -21.30 58.78
N CYS A 771 3.10 -20.05 58.32
CA CYS A 771 2.34 -18.98 58.94
C CYS A 771 1.35 -18.38 57.94
N SER A 772 0.27 -17.79 58.46
CA SER A 772 -0.73 -17.05 57.67
C SER A 772 -0.92 -15.64 58.23
N ALA A 773 -1.21 -14.69 57.34
CA ALA A 773 -1.58 -13.34 57.71
C ALA A 773 -2.82 -12.89 56.94
N GLN A 774 -3.63 -12.04 57.57
CA GLN A 774 -4.77 -11.37 56.95
C GLN A 774 -4.43 -9.90 56.73
N ILE A 775 -4.38 -9.50 55.46
CA ILE A 775 -4.03 -8.15 55.04
C ILE A 775 -5.33 -7.40 54.78
N ALA A 776 -5.59 -6.38 55.61
CA ALA A 776 -6.67 -5.45 55.38
C ALA A 776 -6.24 -4.44 54.31
N PHE A 777 -6.93 -4.40 53.17
CA PHE A 777 -6.64 -3.51 52.05
C PHE A 777 -7.84 -2.62 51.72
N ARG A 778 -7.60 -1.31 51.57
CA ARG A 778 -8.55 -0.37 50.99
C ARG A 778 -8.00 0.12 49.65
N PRO A 779 -8.84 0.42 48.65
CA PRO A 779 -8.37 0.98 47.39
C PRO A 779 -7.54 2.27 47.53
N SER A 780 -7.75 3.05 48.61
CA SER A 780 -6.93 4.22 48.95
C SER A 780 -5.48 3.89 49.35
N ASP A 781 -5.20 2.63 49.67
CA ASP A 781 -3.90 2.15 50.12
C ASP A 781 -3.05 1.63 48.95
N ALA A 782 -3.58 1.65 47.72
CA ALA A 782 -2.86 1.25 46.52
C ALA A 782 -1.58 2.09 46.35
N MET A 783 -0.49 1.44 45.96
CA MET A 783 0.86 2.01 45.83
C MET A 783 1.47 2.58 47.12
N HIS A 784 0.81 2.44 48.28
CA HIS A 784 1.35 2.82 49.58
C HIS A 784 1.95 1.63 50.32
N THR A 785 2.71 1.93 51.38
CA THR A 785 3.17 0.89 52.32
C THR A 785 2.13 0.70 53.42
N ILE A 786 1.66 -0.53 53.62
CA ILE A 786 0.67 -0.91 54.63
C ILE A 786 1.19 -1.98 55.58
N GLY A 787 0.64 -1.99 56.79
CA GLY A 787 1.05 -2.89 57.86
C GLY A 787 1.66 -2.14 59.05
N PRO A 788 2.40 -2.83 59.93
CA PRO A 788 2.81 -4.24 59.83
C PRO A 788 1.65 -5.22 60.04
N PHE A 789 1.68 -6.35 59.32
CA PHE A 789 0.77 -7.46 59.50
C PHE A 789 1.52 -8.67 60.08
N PRO A 790 1.13 -9.16 61.27
CA PRO A 790 1.79 -10.32 61.88
C PRO A 790 1.37 -11.62 61.20
N CYS A 791 2.35 -12.39 60.74
CA CYS A 791 2.19 -13.75 60.24
C CYS A 791 2.10 -14.71 61.42
N ARG A 792 0.90 -15.23 61.69
CA ARG A 792 0.62 -16.11 62.82
C ARG A 792 0.83 -17.55 62.40
N ARG A 793 1.38 -18.37 63.28
CA ARG A 793 1.56 -19.80 62.97
C ARG A 793 0.20 -20.45 62.75
N ASN A 794 0.06 -21.23 61.68
CA ASN A 794 -1.11 -22.08 61.55
C ASN A 794 -1.03 -23.14 62.65
N ALA A 795 -1.99 -23.12 63.58
CA ALA A 795 -2.18 -24.24 64.49
C ALA A 795 -2.48 -25.46 63.63
N THR A 796 -1.58 -26.45 63.62
CA THR A 796 -1.86 -27.76 63.05
C THR A 796 -3.18 -28.28 63.63
N PRO A 797 -4.10 -28.82 62.80
CA PRO A 797 -5.36 -29.38 63.28
C PRO A 797 -5.16 -30.52 64.28
#